data_AF-A0A9X7CP17-F1
#
_entry.id   AF-A0A9X7CP17-F1
#
_cell.length_a   1.000
_cell.length_b   1.000
_cell.length_c   1.000
_cell.angle_alpha   90.00
_cell.angle_beta   90.00
_cell.angle_gamma   90.00
#
_symmetry.space_group_name_H-M   'P 1'
#
loop_
_entity.id
_entity.type
_entity.pdbx_description
1 polymer ?
#
loop_
_entity_poly.entity_id
_entity_poly.type
_entity_poly.pdbx_seq_one_letter_code
_entity_poly.pdbx_strand_id
1 'polypeptide(L)'
;MGIENLKKHLIIENGKLIINENTIPENPLKDFIEFFNNKAPLVIEQAEEVLDNTVIIVKGKANFMNILLPITVRFEVDLADKPIINLEFNPDAESPLSLKNFMNQYFPIFSEIPEFNTCLLRFNKGVNSSLNVTAEFAEEPVWTIELGVAHLTIRNINLQLNQTPEGFIGAIKGSTEIDKDFSLNIVYKLPGEFLLQVDYPSVNLASLLEKICGNQFSLPEGFKVTLPSSHAMIKFNDGTPSFHSVTEVDGLGLLILSIFKQVEWKTTLVWDLKVPSLSSIPGLEVIKPFQSLVNIKQMVMCIISAELDLADLSKTAKELATQFGHQNFSLPSHHQILESGMSILTGPSVINSEPLQLLLNYLNLTNNFGNEFTISVGLPDPSVDSKIFLPFSSQIQEGTTIEGKLGGLLRGNATQAFLAATIHTQIQGQPIQVDVEADVQPNGILISGTYKGTVNFDPLPIQLSNLSLVIGLSGQGIPSFGFSGNIDIKDWESSIALFFNSTQPSQSMIAGSVSSLTLNDIVRLFVGDPLPDSLGQVLGAVGLKGISTFKMPTSLVEVLKNRDYQALSDAFNANGGIVLPRVNNEILLVEVVENSHWAITNLNNMTHYSIFLRNESLEVEIQPQLYCAPQETFIGSFKFPQGFHLEAKMDHLFFKTQVRIEAEPKKGIAGKAEIDPIIIFNPDFFSITGEDGRGARLSFSTFPKVNETEEGLRDPHFLLIGNIHILGLDILETHILINTDGISFKAVAEPFIHQLDWTARLNKDTNFSSEGNLVVGIKQTLDAGSLGKTNIDLLVNVSVQASLLNQLPSVTCKGNFEFVGIKCTIPPFELSTDGKALLNLADSLWSYMKDILIMLFKNADYWLKMLRDGIIKEVEQLPEQIGKLLSEVHQISAADIASKTKEILEYGPEQISGALKGAGVNPNDIVPILQNFNIPVEVIQSTLKNVFAGTHVDTSCCHIDTPPGPHVDIPESHQDIPEVHLDKNTHIDISGQHIDTGSGRLHIDKIITPHVDKNEHTDTIITPRVSNTTPHIDNVPPPHGDTKTHVDTGGG
;
A
#
# COMPACT_ATOMS: atom_id res chain seq x y z
N MET A 1 35.17 66.56 68.15
CA MET A 1 33.92 66.35 68.92
C MET A 1 33.92 64.98 69.60
N GLY A 2 34.16 64.90 70.92
CA GLY A 2 34.05 63.63 71.66
C GLY A 2 32.60 63.11 71.77
N ILE A 3 32.46 61.82 72.09
CA ILE A 3 31.18 61.08 72.06
C ILE A 3 30.07 61.71 72.93
N GLU A 4 30.40 62.20 74.13
CA GLU A 4 29.50 62.94 75.03
C GLU A 4 28.99 64.28 74.46
N ASN A 5 29.66 64.82 73.44
CA ASN A 5 29.17 65.99 72.73
C ASN A 5 28.29 65.59 71.53
N LEU A 6 28.65 64.52 70.81
CA LEU A 6 27.81 63.93 69.77
C LEU A 6 26.44 63.50 70.32
N LYS A 7 26.40 62.92 71.53
CA LYS A 7 25.16 62.56 72.24
C LYS A 7 24.16 63.72 72.39
N LYS A 8 24.63 64.96 72.55
CA LYS A 8 23.76 66.15 72.71
C LYS A 8 23.00 66.51 71.43
N HIS A 9 23.43 65.99 70.29
CA HIS A 9 22.76 66.13 68.99
C HIS A 9 21.72 65.01 68.74
N LEU A 10 21.67 63.98 69.59
CA LEU A 10 20.87 62.76 69.40
C LEU A 10 19.72 62.68 70.42
N ILE A 11 18.86 63.71 70.43
CA ILE A 11 17.76 63.81 71.40
C ILE A 11 16.61 62.89 71.00
N ILE A 12 16.29 61.91 71.86
CA ILE A 12 15.12 61.05 71.71
C ILE A 12 13.95 61.67 72.50
N GLU A 13 12.89 62.08 71.81
CA GLU A 13 11.67 62.63 72.42
C GLU A 13 10.47 61.73 72.13
N ASN A 14 9.69 61.39 73.16
CA ASN A 14 8.50 60.52 73.05
C ASN A 14 8.77 59.18 72.32
N GLY A 15 9.98 58.63 72.47
CA GLY A 15 10.40 57.39 71.79
C GLY A 15 10.69 57.57 70.29
N LYS A 16 10.96 58.80 69.83
CA LYS A 16 11.40 59.08 68.45
C LYS A 16 12.71 59.87 68.42
N LEU A 17 13.61 59.49 67.51
CA LEU A 17 14.78 60.29 67.13
C LEU A 17 14.54 60.88 65.74
N ILE A 18 14.73 62.18 65.57
CA ILE A 18 14.55 62.89 64.31
C ILE A 18 15.88 63.50 63.86
N ILE A 19 16.40 63.03 62.72
CA ILE A 19 17.72 63.42 62.21
C ILE A 19 17.56 64.09 60.83
N ASN A 20 17.95 65.36 60.73
CA ASN A 20 18.03 66.10 59.47
C ASN A 20 19.51 66.30 59.06
N GLU A 21 19.75 66.81 57.84
CA GLU A 21 21.11 67.00 57.30
C GLU A 21 22.05 67.85 58.18
N ASN A 22 21.51 68.69 59.07
CA ASN A 22 22.26 69.58 59.97
C ASN A 22 22.15 69.18 61.45
N THR A 23 21.53 68.04 61.80
CA THR A 23 21.41 67.60 63.21
C THR A 23 22.78 67.37 63.85
N ILE A 24 23.74 66.81 63.09
CA ILE A 24 25.07 66.42 63.56
C ILE A 24 26.12 67.30 62.86
N PRO A 25 27.09 67.90 63.59
CA PRO A 25 28.14 68.73 63.01
C PRO A 25 28.93 68.04 61.89
N GLU A 26 29.40 68.83 60.93
CA GLU A 26 30.05 68.37 59.69
C GLU A 26 29.15 67.53 58.76
N ASN A 27 27.85 67.48 59.07
CA ASN A 27 26.76 66.98 58.24
C ASN A 27 26.96 65.56 57.61
N PRO A 28 27.51 64.55 58.33
CA PRO A 28 27.81 63.22 57.79
C PRO A 28 26.59 62.47 57.20
N LEU A 29 25.37 62.79 57.62
CA LEU A 29 24.13 62.19 57.11
C LEU A 29 23.51 62.92 55.90
N LYS A 30 24.09 64.04 55.45
CA LYS A 30 23.49 64.89 54.41
C LYS A 30 23.19 64.11 53.13
N ASP A 31 24.18 63.42 52.57
CA ASP A 31 24.05 62.71 51.30
C ASP A 31 23.00 61.60 51.37
N PHE A 32 22.89 60.90 52.51
CA PHE A 32 21.82 59.92 52.73
C PHE A 32 20.44 60.58 52.75
N ILE A 33 20.31 61.71 53.44
CA ILE A 33 19.04 62.43 53.56
C ILE A 33 18.64 63.07 52.21
N GLU A 34 19.59 63.64 51.46
CA GLU A 34 19.32 64.24 50.15
C GLU A 34 18.99 63.21 49.07
N PHE A 35 19.68 62.06 49.06
CA PHE A 35 19.56 61.06 47.99
C PHE A 35 18.57 59.95 48.32
N PHE A 36 18.68 59.33 49.51
CA PHE A 36 17.86 58.17 49.88
C PHE A 36 16.57 58.54 50.62
N ASN A 37 16.55 59.63 51.40
CA ASN A 37 15.36 60.03 52.18
C ASN A 37 14.57 61.22 51.60
N ASN A 38 14.71 61.53 50.31
CA ASN A 38 13.97 62.58 49.59
C ASN A 38 14.01 63.97 50.27
N LYS A 39 15.12 64.31 50.94
CA LYS A 39 15.32 65.52 51.77
C LYS A 39 14.40 65.63 53.02
N ALA A 40 13.63 64.60 53.34
CA ALA A 40 12.91 64.51 54.61
C ALA A 40 13.88 64.13 55.75
N PRO A 41 13.61 64.52 57.01
CA PRO A 41 14.35 63.99 58.16
C PRO A 41 14.18 62.48 58.28
N LEU A 42 15.25 61.77 58.65
CA LEU A 42 15.17 60.37 59.07
C LEU A 42 14.49 60.32 60.44
N VAL A 43 13.34 59.66 60.52
CA VAL A 43 12.59 59.45 61.77
C VAL A 43 12.74 58.00 62.19
N ILE A 44 13.36 57.78 63.33
CA ILE A 44 13.44 56.48 64.00
C ILE A 44 12.37 56.49 65.10
N GLU A 45 11.36 55.65 64.96
CA GLU A 45 10.33 55.39 65.96
C GLU A 45 10.73 54.20 66.85
N GLN A 46 10.17 54.13 68.06
CA GLN A 46 10.58 53.13 69.07
C GLN A 46 12.09 53.20 69.34
N ALA A 47 12.63 54.43 69.35
CA ALA A 47 14.05 54.71 69.46
C ALA A 47 14.58 54.42 70.86
N GLU A 48 15.45 53.41 70.99
CA GLU A 48 16.15 53.03 72.21
C GLU A 48 17.66 53.30 72.05
N GLU A 49 18.24 54.09 72.97
CA GLU A 49 19.69 54.35 73.01
C GLU A 49 20.41 53.29 73.85
N VAL A 50 21.44 52.67 73.27
CA VAL A 50 22.41 51.81 73.94
C VAL A 50 23.80 52.45 73.77
N LEU A 51 24.34 52.97 74.87
CA LEU A 51 25.69 53.53 74.90
C LEU A 51 26.71 52.40 75.15
N ASP A 52 27.64 52.20 74.22
CA ASP A 52 28.75 51.26 74.36
C ASP A 52 30.09 52.00 74.23
N ASN A 53 30.54 52.59 75.34
CA ASN A 53 31.86 53.19 75.61
C ASN A 53 32.36 54.26 74.63
N THR A 54 32.60 53.91 73.37
CA THR A 54 33.04 54.78 72.27
C THR A 54 31.98 54.96 71.17
N VAL A 55 30.84 54.25 71.28
CA VAL A 55 29.77 54.19 70.27
C VAL A 55 28.43 54.52 70.92
N ILE A 56 27.61 55.36 70.27
CA ILE A 56 26.20 55.51 70.59
C ILE A 56 25.42 54.66 69.58
N ILE A 57 24.69 53.65 70.04
CA ILE A 57 23.86 52.79 69.20
C ILE A 57 22.39 53.16 69.45
N VAL A 58 21.65 53.55 68.42
CA VAL A 58 20.20 53.78 68.49
C VAL A 58 19.50 52.70 67.69
N LYS A 59 18.62 51.93 68.35
CA LYS A 59 17.77 50.91 67.71
C LYS A 59 16.33 51.40 67.65
N GLY A 60 15.57 50.92 66.67
CA GLY A 60 14.14 51.22 66.54
C GLY A 60 13.59 50.75 65.20
N LYS A 61 12.56 51.42 64.69
CA LYS A 61 12.06 51.25 63.32
C LYS A 61 12.04 52.58 62.58
N ALA A 62 12.47 52.62 61.33
CA ALA A 62 12.40 53.81 60.47
C ALA A 62 11.62 53.51 59.20
N ASN A 63 10.86 54.50 58.72
CA ASN A 63 10.22 54.40 57.42
C ASN A 63 11.28 54.63 56.32
N PHE A 64 11.49 53.64 55.47
CA PHE A 64 12.38 53.67 54.33
C PHE A 64 11.66 53.07 53.12
N MET A 65 11.64 53.76 51.98
CA MET A 65 10.87 53.36 50.79
C MET A 65 9.36 53.08 51.04
N ASN A 66 8.76 53.74 52.04
CA ASN A 66 7.39 53.49 52.54
C ASN A 66 7.21 52.19 53.34
N ILE A 67 8.29 51.50 53.71
CA ILE A 67 8.32 50.28 54.52
C ILE A 67 8.86 50.62 55.92
N LEU A 68 8.22 50.13 56.99
CA LEU A 68 8.65 50.38 58.37
C LEU A 68 9.68 49.34 58.84
N LEU A 69 10.93 49.55 58.45
CA LEU A 69 12.04 48.61 58.67
C LEU A 69 12.66 48.74 60.06
N PRO A 70 13.06 47.63 60.72
CA PRO A 70 14.00 47.66 61.83
C PRO A 70 15.31 48.35 61.43
N ILE A 71 15.78 49.28 62.27
CA ILE A 71 17.02 50.03 62.05
C ILE A 71 17.91 49.99 63.31
N THR A 72 19.20 49.82 63.10
CA THR A 72 20.27 50.08 64.08
C THR A 72 21.19 51.14 63.51
N VAL A 73 21.28 52.30 64.16
CA VAL A 73 22.22 53.36 63.80
C VAL A 73 23.36 53.39 64.80
N ARG A 74 24.60 53.37 64.33
CA ARG A 74 25.79 53.58 65.16
C ARG A 74 26.40 54.93 64.84
N PHE A 75 26.58 55.74 65.88
CA PHE A 75 27.26 57.02 65.84
C PHE A 75 28.60 56.87 66.57
N GLU A 76 29.68 57.11 65.82
CA GLU A 76 31.05 56.88 66.23
C GLU A 76 31.85 58.18 66.02
N VAL A 77 33.05 58.29 66.61
CA VAL A 77 33.95 59.42 66.38
C VAL A 77 35.32 58.91 65.97
N ASP A 78 35.90 59.47 64.91
CA ASP A 78 37.21 59.05 64.38
C ASP A 78 38.38 59.58 65.23
N LEU A 79 39.61 59.25 64.81
CA LEU A 79 40.84 59.66 65.51
C LEU A 79 41.14 61.19 65.44
N ALA A 80 40.34 61.96 64.69
CA ALA A 80 40.32 63.41 64.67
C ALA A 80 39.04 63.98 65.34
N ASP A 81 38.36 63.16 66.15
CA ASP A 81 37.07 63.38 66.78
C ASP A 81 35.93 63.79 65.80
N LYS A 82 35.92 63.28 64.56
CA LYS A 82 34.91 63.62 63.53
C LYS A 82 33.84 62.52 63.46
N PRO A 83 32.54 62.86 63.34
CA PRO A 83 31.47 61.88 63.44
C PRO A 83 31.39 60.92 62.24
N ILE A 84 31.50 59.61 62.51
CA ILE A 84 31.21 58.52 61.57
C ILE A 84 29.80 58.00 61.86
N ILE A 85 29.04 57.68 60.82
CA ILE A 85 27.68 57.14 60.95
C ILE A 85 27.51 55.88 60.10
N ASN A 86 27.00 54.84 60.76
CA ASN A 86 26.59 53.58 60.17
C ASN A 86 25.06 53.45 60.34
N LEU A 87 24.28 53.54 59.26
CA LEU A 87 22.87 53.13 59.25
C LEU A 87 22.81 51.65 58.84
N GLU A 88 22.20 50.79 59.67
CA GLU A 88 21.97 49.39 59.36
C GLU A 88 20.46 49.10 59.42
N PHE A 89 19.84 48.96 58.25
CA PHE A 89 18.47 48.46 58.13
C PHE A 89 18.51 46.93 58.06
N ASN A 90 17.65 46.27 58.83
CA ASN A 90 17.54 44.81 58.89
C ASN A 90 16.10 44.41 58.53
N PRO A 91 15.77 44.30 57.22
CA PRO A 91 14.45 43.82 56.78
C PRO A 91 14.21 42.37 57.21
N ASP A 92 12.95 42.04 57.48
CA ASP A 92 12.51 40.72 57.91
C ASP A 92 11.39 40.20 56.99
N ALA A 93 10.84 39.02 57.30
CA ALA A 93 9.78 38.40 56.50
C ALA A 93 8.42 39.12 56.60
N GLU A 94 8.22 40.00 57.59
CA GLU A 94 7.01 40.82 57.72
C GLU A 94 7.16 42.18 57.00
N SER A 95 8.40 42.65 56.82
CA SER A 95 8.74 43.91 56.12
C SER A 95 9.88 43.70 55.09
N PRO A 96 9.66 42.91 54.02
CA PRO A 96 10.70 42.58 53.04
C PRO A 96 11.09 43.77 52.16
N LEU A 97 12.40 43.97 51.95
CA LEU A 97 12.94 45.03 51.10
C LEU A 97 13.47 44.48 49.76
N SER A 98 12.72 44.71 48.69
CA SER A 98 13.08 44.34 47.31
C SER A 98 14.30 45.10 46.79
N LEU A 99 15.31 44.38 46.31
CA LEU A 99 16.45 44.97 45.59
C LEU A 99 15.99 45.68 44.32
N LYS A 100 15.09 45.08 43.54
CA LYS A 100 14.64 45.64 42.26
C LYS A 100 13.96 46.99 42.47
N ASN A 101 13.13 47.12 43.50
CA ASN A 101 12.52 48.39 43.88
C ASN A 101 13.57 49.40 44.38
N PHE A 102 14.55 48.97 45.19
CA PHE A 102 15.63 49.84 45.67
C PHE A 102 16.46 50.41 44.51
N MET A 103 16.85 49.57 43.55
CA MET A 103 17.60 49.98 42.37
C MET A 103 16.73 50.84 41.45
N ASN A 104 15.47 50.48 41.18
CA ASN A 104 14.57 51.30 40.37
C ASN A 104 14.31 52.69 40.97
N GLN A 105 14.20 52.83 42.30
CA GLN A 105 13.90 54.10 42.94
C GLN A 105 15.11 55.05 42.97
N TYR A 106 16.30 54.54 43.32
CA TYR A 106 17.48 55.38 43.56
C TYR A 106 18.52 55.33 42.43
N PHE A 107 18.46 54.30 41.59
CA PHE A 107 19.42 54.04 40.52
C PHE A 107 18.73 53.53 39.23
N PRO A 108 17.72 54.24 38.67
CA PRO A 108 16.91 53.75 37.54
C PRO A 108 17.68 53.49 36.22
N ILE A 109 18.97 53.80 36.17
CA ILE A 109 19.90 53.44 35.09
C ILE A 109 20.24 51.93 35.12
N PHE A 110 20.00 51.24 36.24
CA PHE A 110 20.31 49.82 36.45
C PHE A 110 19.06 48.93 36.30
N SER A 111 18.37 49.05 35.16
CA SER A 111 17.02 48.50 34.93
C SER A 111 16.90 46.97 34.88
N GLU A 112 18.01 46.26 34.65
CA GLU A 112 18.04 44.79 34.51
C GLU A 112 18.73 44.12 35.71
N ILE A 113 18.07 44.17 36.87
CA ILE A 113 18.50 43.51 38.10
C ILE A 113 17.41 42.52 38.57
N PRO A 114 17.79 41.29 39.00
CA PRO A 114 16.82 40.31 39.51
C PRO A 114 16.13 40.76 40.80
N GLU A 115 15.02 40.10 41.12
CA GLU A 115 14.31 40.35 42.37
C GLU A 115 14.93 39.57 43.54
N PHE A 116 15.50 40.28 44.51
CA PHE A 116 16.02 39.68 45.74
C PHE A 116 15.46 40.37 46.98
N ASN A 117 15.17 39.56 48.00
CA ASN A 117 14.87 40.07 49.33
C ASN A 117 16.19 40.47 50.01
N THR A 118 16.34 41.75 50.35
CA THR A 118 17.46 42.26 51.14
C THR A 118 17.27 41.84 52.59
N CYS A 119 18.21 41.08 53.16
CA CYS A 119 18.16 40.73 54.59
C CYS A 119 18.87 41.78 55.46
N LEU A 120 19.70 42.63 54.84
CA LEU A 120 20.56 43.59 55.51
C LEU A 120 21.02 44.67 54.52
N LEU A 121 20.76 45.94 54.84
CA LEU A 121 21.15 47.10 54.03
C LEU A 121 21.89 48.13 54.91
N ARG A 122 23.15 48.38 54.58
CA ARG A 122 24.05 49.29 55.30
C ARG A 122 24.38 50.53 54.48
N PHE A 123 24.37 51.69 55.14
CA PHE A 123 24.92 52.95 54.65
C PHE A 123 26.01 53.42 55.61
N ASN A 124 27.23 53.59 55.10
CA ASN A 124 28.38 54.10 55.86
C ASN A 124 28.86 55.42 55.27
N LYS A 125 29.03 56.44 56.12
CA LYS A 125 29.77 57.65 55.78
C LYS A 125 30.58 58.17 56.97
N GLY A 126 31.88 58.37 56.74
CA GLY A 126 32.75 59.19 57.57
C GLY A 126 32.96 60.57 56.96
N VAL A 127 33.46 61.54 57.73
CA VAL A 127 33.41 62.96 57.34
C VAL A 127 34.19 63.32 56.07
N ASN A 128 35.23 62.55 55.71
CA ASN A 128 35.98 62.71 54.46
C ASN A 128 35.85 61.49 53.51
N SER A 129 34.87 60.59 53.72
CA SER A 129 34.61 59.47 52.81
C SER A 129 33.47 59.77 51.86
N SER A 130 33.44 59.05 50.74
CA SER A 130 32.20 58.83 49.99
C SER A 130 31.18 58.06 50.83
N LEU A 131 29.90 58.20 50.49
CA LEU A 131 28.84 57.32 50.98
C LEU A 131 29.03 55.92 50.36
N ASN A 132 29.33 54.93 51.21
CA ASN A 132 29.31 53.52 50.84
C ASN A 132 27.93 52.94 51.14
N VAL A 133 27.41 52.13 50.22
CA VAL A 133 26.21 51.31 50.43
C VAL A 133 26.59 49.86 50.23
N THR A 134 26.22 49.02 51.19
CA THR A 134 26.37 47.55 51.07
C THR A 134 25.04 46.88 51.38
N ALA A 135 24.69 45.86 50.61
CA ALA A 135 23.50 45.05 50.88
C ALA A 135 23.84 43.56 50.77
N GLU A 136 23.31 42.79 51.70
CA GLU A 136 23.37 41.33 51.73
C GLU A 136 21.93 40.82 51.47
N PHE A 137 21.80 39.78 50.66
CA PHE A 137 20.50 39.24 50.23
C PHE A 137 20.20 37.89 50.87
N ALA A 138 18.92 37.58 51.04
CA ALA A 138 18.48 36.26 51.49
C ALA A 138 18.88 35.16 50.50
N GLU A 139 19.02 33.92 50.98
CA GLU A 139 19.36 32.77 50.13
C GLU A 139 18.25 32.41 49.13
N GLU A 140 17.02 32.90 49.34
CA GLU A 140 15.84 32.66 48.50
C GLU A 140 15.12 33.98 48.13
N PRO A 141 14.65 34.15 46.87
CA PRO A 141 14.73 33.19 45.77
C PRO A 141 16.15 33.06 45.20
N VAL A 142 16.63 31.84 44.97
CA VAL A 142 17.96 31.64 44.36
C VAL A 142 18.02 32.22 42.95
N TRP A 143 19.13 32.90 42.61
CA TRP A 143 19.33 33.45 41.27
C TRP A 143 19.76 32.37 40.29
N THR A 144 18.86 31.99 39.38
CA THR A 144 19.16 31.06 38.28
C THR A 144 19.42 31.80 36.96
N ILE A 145 20.50 31.43 36.27
CA ILE A 145 20.73 31.79 34.86
C ILE A 145 20.66 30.51 34.02
N GLU A 146 19.79 30.49 33.00
CA GLU A 146 19.79 29.44 31.98
C GLU A 146 21.08 29.51 31.15
N LEU A 147 21.77 28.39 30.97
CA LEU A 147 22.87 28.26 30.02
C LEU A 147 22.80 26.93 29.29
N GLY A 148 22.14 26.92 28.14
CA GLY A 148 21.81 25.73 27.39
C GLY A 148 20.81 24.84 28.16
N VAL A 149 21.19 23.60 28.44
CA VAL A 149 20.47 22.68 29.35
C VAL A 149 20.91 22.85 30.81
N ALA A 150 22.06 23.50 31.07
CA ALA A 150 22.54 23.78 32.42
C ALA A 150 21.84 25.00 33.04
N HIS A 151 21.81 25.05 34.37
CA HIS A 151 21.25 26.15 35.14
C HIS A 151 22.27 26.61 36.18
N LEU A 152 22.83 27.81 36.01
CA LEU A 152 23.81 28.39 36.94
C LEU A 152 23.05 28.93 38.16
N THR A 153 23.42 28.50 39.37
CA THR A 153 22.65 28.68 40.60
C THR A 153 23.43 29.53 41.59
N ILE A 154 23.22 30.84 41.54
CA ILE A 154 24.08 31.85 42.17
C ILE A 154 23.63 32.13 43.60
N ARG A 155 24.59 32.05 44.53
CA ARG A 155 24.45 32.18 45.98
C ARG A 155 25.37 33.28 46.52
N ASN A 156 25.28 33.58 47.81
CA ASN A 156 26.13 34.55 48.53
C ASN A 156 26.12 35.95 47.90
N ILE A 157 24.96 36.35 47.36
CA ILE A 157 24.81 37.56 46.57
C ILE A 157 24.96 38.78 47.50
N ASN A 158 25.79 39.73 47.09
CA ASN A 158 26.01 40.99 47.80
C ASN A 158 26.16 42.15 46.81
N LEU A 159 25.65 43.33 47.20
CA LEU A 159 25.81 44.58 46.49
C LEU A 159 26.81 45.47 47.24
N GLN A 160 27.73 46.10 46.52
CA GLN A 160 28.64 47.10 47.05
C GLN A 160 28.67 48.31 46.11
N LEU A 161 28.11 49.45 46.54
CA LEU A 161 28.15 50.73 45.84
C LEU A 161 29.00 51.74 46.62
N ASN A 162 29.67 52.63 45.88
CA ASN A 162 30.44 53.74 46.40
C ASN A 162 30.09 55.01 45.61
N GLN A 163 29.74 56.07 46.32
CA GLN A 163 29.54 57.40 45.74
C GLN A 163 30.87 57.95 45.17
N THR A 164 30.81 58.61 44.02
CA THR A 164 31.93 59.34 43.38
C THR A 164 31.41 60.70 42.88
N PRO A 165 32.29 61.61 42.40
CA PRO A 165 31.88 62.88 41.81
C PRO A 165 30.98 62.74 40.57
N GLU A 166 30.98 61.59 39.90
CA GLU A 166 30.25 61.34 38.64
C GLU A 166 28.96 60.54 38.86
N GLY A 167 28.73 59.99 40.06
CA GLY A 167 27.60 59.13 40.40
C GLY A 167 28.00 58.01 41.36
N PHE A 168 27.15 56.99 41.53
CA PHE A 168 27.54 55.79 42.26
C PHE A 168 28.15 54.76 41.32
N ILE A 169 29.30 54.19 41.70
CA ILE A 169 29.91 53.04 41.03
C ILE A 169 29.98 51.86 42.00
N GLY A 170 30.00 50.63 41.49
CA GLY A 170 30.03 49.46 42.36
C GLY A 170 29.99 48.13 41.64
N ALA A 171 29.62 47.08 42.38
CA ALA A 171 29.39 45.77 41.82
C ALA A 171 28.32 44.98 42.61
N ILE A 172 27.61 44.11 41.91
CA ILE A 172 26.95 42.93 42.49
C ILE A 172 27.93 41.77 42.37
N LYS A 173 28.13 41.03 43.47
CA LYS A 173 29.00 39.85 43.54
C LYS A 173 28.21 38.64 44.01
N GLY A 174 28.65 37.45 43.62
CA GLY A 174 28.09 36.18 44.09
C GLY A 174 28.95 34.99 43.70
N SER A 175 28.51 33.78 44.02
CA SER A 175 29.22 32.52 43.71
C SER A 175 28.24 31.45 43.26
N THR A 176 28.56 30.69 42.20
CA THR A 176 27.81 29.48 41.79
C THR A 176 28.77 28.31 41.61
N GLU A 177 28.28 27.11 41.89
CA GLU A 177 28.95 25.86 41.51
C GLU A 177 28.21 25.22 40.34
N ILE A 178 28.92 24.55 39.44
CA ILE A 178 28.35 23.57 38.52
C ILE A 178 28.94 22.22 38.89
N ASP A 179 28.10 21.33 39.42
CA ASP A 179 28.38 19.89 39.52
C ASP A 179 29.77 19.53 40.10
N LYS A 180 30.16 20.18 41.21
CA LYS A 180 31.44 20.07 41.95
C LYS A 180 32.74 20.43 41.20
N ASP A 181 32.76 20.32 39.88
CA ASP A 181 33.97 20.53 39.06
C ASP A 181 34.20 22.01 38.72
N PHE A 182 33.17 22.85 38.74
CA PHE A 182 33.27 24.28 38.41
C PHE A 182 32.85 25.14 39.62
N SER A 183 33.70 26.10 40.00
CA SER A 183 33.39 27.12 41.02
C SER A 183 33.58 28.51 40.40
N LEU A 184 32.49 29.27 40.28
CA LEU A 184 32.45 30.52 39.53
C LEU A 184 32.25 31.71 40.47
N ASN A 185 33.19 32.66 40.43
CA ASN A 185 33.06 33.96 41.09
C ASN A 185 32.41 34.96 40.14
N ILE A 186 31.26 35.51 40.52
CA ILE A 186 30.46 36.40 39.68
C ILE A 186 30.65 37.84 40.14
N VAL A 187 30.91 38.76 39.21
CA VAL A 187 31.14 40.19 39.46
C VAL A 187 30.52 41.04 38.34
N TYR A 188 29.29 41.49 38.50
CA TYR A 188 28.64 42.47 37.63
C TYR A 188 28.98 43.89 38.10
N LYS A 189 29.51 44.75 37.22
CA LYS A 189 29.95 46.12 37.53
C LYS A 189 28.88 47.16 37.19
N LEU A 190 28.73 48.17 38.04
CA LEU A 190 27.74 49.24 37.93
C LEU A 190 28.44 50.61 37.92
N PRO A 191 28.06 51.57 37.05
CA PRO A 191 27.33 51.38 35.79
C PRO A 191 28.13 50.53 34.79
N GLY A 192 27.44 49.77 33.93
CA GLY A 192 28.08 48.99 32.88
C GLY A 192 27.13 47.99 32.19
N GLU A 193 27.60 47.37 31.11
CA GLU A 193 26.95 46.19 30.52
C GLU A 193 26.89 45.04 31.53
N PHE A 194 25.82 44.23 31.48
CA PHE A 194 25.73 43.03 32.29
C PHE A 194 26.71 41.97 31.78
N LEU A 195 27.87 41.92 32.43
CA LEU A 195 29.01 41.09 32.06
C LEU A 195 29.47 40.26 33.25
N LEU A 196 29.41 38.93 33.13
CA LEU A 196 29.95 38.02 34.13
C LEU A 196 31.25 37.40 33.61
N GLN A 197 32.36 37.69 34.28
CA GLN A 197 33.62 36.96 34.05
C GLN A 197 33.55 35.62 34.78
N VAL A 198 34.03 34.57 34.13
CA VAL A 198 33.90 33.17 34.57
C VAL A 198 35.28 32.50 34.45
N ASP A 199 35.82 32.02 35.56
CA ASP A 199 37.06 31.25 35.57
C ASP A 199 36.70 29.76 35.64
N TYR A 200 37.27 28.92 34.76
CA TYR A 200 37.03 27.48 34.79
C TYR A 200 38.33 26.66 34.77
N PRO A 201 38.39 25.50 35.45
CA PRO A 201 39.55 24.63 35.45
C PRO A 201 39.67 23.87 34.11
N SER A 202 40.77 23.11 33.96
CA SER A 202 40.96 22.28 32.77
C SER A 202 39.84 21.24 32.62
N VAL A 203 39.21 21.17 31.44
CA VAL A 203 37.95 20.46 31.21
C VAL A 203 37.94 19.78 29.84
N ASN A 204 37.30 18.61 29.72
CA ASN A 204 37.12 17.96 28.42
C ASN A 204 36.11 18.73 27.55
N LEU A 205 36.45 19.02 26.29
CA LEU A 205 35.61 19.81 25.39
C LEU A 205 34.26 19.13 25.10
N ALA A 206 34.24 17.81 24.86
CA ALA A 206 33.00 17.09 24.58
C ALA A 206 32.08 17.11 25.81
N SER A 207 32.62 16.88 27.01
CA SER A 207 31.85 16.97 28.26
C SER A 207 31.37 18.39 28.59
N LEU A 208 32.11 19.43 28.18
CA LEU A 208 31.67 20.83 28.33
C LEU A 208 30.48 21.14 27.39
N LEU A 209 30.56 20.69 26.13
CA LEU A 209 29.48 20.84 25.15
C LEU A 209 28.25 20.00 25.53
N GLU A 210 28.43 18.79 26.04
CA GLU A 210 27.34 17.94 26.56
C GLU A 210 26.67 18.58 27.78
N LYS A 211 27.45 19.04 28.78
CA LYS A 211 26.92 19.67 30.00
C LYS A 211 26.20 20.99 29.72
N ILE A 212 26.67 21.81 28.78
CA ILE A 212 26.02 23.09 28.44
C ILE A 212 24.96 22.91 27.36
N CYS A 213 25.30 22.40 26.18
CA CYS A 213 24.41 22.42 25.01
C CYS A 213 23.53 21.17 24.88
N GLY A 214 23.87 20.07 25.58
CA GLY A 214 23.29 18.76 25.35
C GLY A 214 23.78 18.13 24.03
N ASN A 215 23.12 17.05 23.61
CA ASN A 215 23.54 16.23 22.45
C ASN A 215 23.14 16.84 21.09
N GLN A 216 23.54 18.10 20.84
CA GLN A 216 23.25 18.80 19.57
C GLN A 216 23.99 18.19 18.36
N PHE A 217 25.20 17.66 18.58
CA PHE A 217 25.97 16.95 17.57
C PHE A 217 26.93 15.97 18.23
N SER A 218 27.20 14.83 17.58
CA SER A 218 28.18 13.84 18.06
C SER A 218 29.54 14.08 17.41
N LEU A 219 30.56 14.35 18.22
CA LEU A 219 31.95 14.50 17.76
C LEU A 219 32.56 13.15 17.36
N PRO A 220 33.61 13.12 16.51
CA PRO A 220 34.21 11.86 16.04
C PRO A 220 34.74 10.97 17.18
N GLU A 221 34.68 9.65 17.00
CA GLU A 221 35.34 8.74 17.93
C GLU A 221 36.85 9.03 17.96
N GLY A 222 37.40 9.22 19.15
CA GLY A 222 38.80 9.61 19.35
C GLY A 222 39.05 11.12 19.46
N PHE A 223 38.08 11.98 19.13
CA PHE A 223 38.19 13.45 19.25
C PHE A 223 38.15 13.92 20.72
N LYS A 224 39.23 13.64 21.46
CA LYS A 224 39.33 13.82 22.92
C LYS A 224 40.22 15.01 23.27
N VAL A 225 39.75 16.23 23.02
CA VAL A 225 40.48 17.44 23.42
C VAL A 225 40.12 17.87 24.84
N THR A 226 41.13 18.28 25.60
CA THR A 226 41.00 18.88 26.93
C THR A 226 41.42 20.35 26.82
N LEU A 227 40.55 21.25 27.26
CA LEU A 227 40.84 22.68 27.36
C LEU A 227 41.69 22.93 28.62
N PRO A 228 42.65 23.87 28.59
CA PRO A 228 43.35 24.30 29.80
C PRO A 228 42.39 25.09 30.71
N SER A 229 42.83 25.40 31.94
CA SER A 229 42.13 26.38 32.77
C SER A 229 42.12 27.74 32.08
N SER A 230 40.94 28.33 31.88
CA SER A 230 40.78 29.55 31.08
C SER A 230 39.67 30.45 31.61
N HIS A 231 39.55 31.62 30.99
CA HIS A 231 38.47 32.56 31.23
C HIS A 231 37.34 32.41 30.21
N ALA A 232 36.13 32.67 30.66
CA ALA A 232 34.92 32.83 29.86
C ALA A 232 34.16 34.07 30.32
N MET A 233 33.12 34.41 29.58
CA MET A 233 32.38 35.64 29.66
C MET A 233 30.92 35.36 29.34
N ILE A 234 30.02 35.60 30.31
CA ILE A 234 28.58 35.57 30.05
C ILE A 234 28.12 37.00 29.79
N LYS A 235 27.51 37.23 28.62
CA LYS A 235 26.84 38.46 28.21
C LYS A 235 25.33 38.27 28.23
N PHE A 236 24.60 39.36 28.35
CA PHE A 236 23.15 39.40 28.19
C PHE A 236 22.80 40.44 27.14
N ASN A 237 22.11 40.02 26.08
CA ASN A 237 21.62 40.88 25.00
C ASN A 237 20.08 40.78 25.01
N ASP A 238 19.38 41.90 25.16
CA ASP A 238 17.90 41.95 25.27
C ASP A 238 17.33 40.92 26.28
N GLY A 239 18.01 40.77 27.42
CA GLY A 239 17.68 39.79 28.47
C GLY A 239 18.07 38.33 28.18
N THR A 240 18.59 38.01 26.98
CA THR A 240 19.02 36.65 26.61
C THR A 240 20.49 36.39 26.94
N PRO A 241 20.83 35.31 27.68
CA PRO A 241 22.22 34.99 28.01
C PRO A 241 23.00 34.36 26.86
N SER A 242 24.29 34.69 26.76
CA SER A 242 25.27 34.04 25.90
C SER A 242 26.60 33.84 26.62
N PHE A 243 27.20 32.65 26.51
CA PHE A 243 28.51 32.29 27.05
C PHE A 243 29.56 32.30 25.93
N HIS A 244 30.68 32.95 26.19
CA HIS A 244 31.81 33.00 25.27
C HIS A 244 33.12 32.70 25.99
N SER A 245 33.99 31.88 25.41
CA SER A 245 35.35 31.65 25.92
C SER A 245 36.33 31.65 24.76
N VAL A 246 37.50 32.25 24.99
CA VAL A 246 38.66 32.15 24.10
C VAL A 246 39.77 31.49 24.90
N THR A 247 40.44 30.50 24.32
CA THR A 247 41.50 29.75 24.99
C THR A 247 42.51 29.20 23.98
N GLU A 248 43.80 29.25 24.28
CA GLU A 248 44.84 28.65 23.44
C GLU A 248 45.14 27.24 23.94
N VAL A 249 44.88 26.23 23.10
CA VAL A 249 45.04 24.81 23.45
C VAL A 249 46.38 24.31 22.92
N ASP A 250 47.25 23.87 23.83
CA ASP A 250 48.60 23.38 23.51
C ASP A 250 48.61 22.34 22.39
N GLY A 251 49.46 22.57 21.39
CA GLY A 251 49.61 21.69 20.22
C GLY A 251 48.47 21.76 19.18
N LEU A 252 47.35 22.42 19.48
CA LEU A 252 46.20 22.55 18.56
C LEU A 252 46.00 23.98 18.06
N GLY A 253 46.06 25.00 18.92
CA GLY A 253 45.90 26.42 18.54
C GLY A 253 44.74 27.13 19.24
N LEU A 254 44.32 28.28 18.71
CA LEU A 254 43.40 29.20 19.38
C LEU A 254 41.94 28.78 19.16
N LEU A 255 41.26 28.44 20.25
CA LEU A 255 39.84 28.08 20.29
C LEU A 255 38.99 29.28 20.70
N ILE A 256 37.87 29.48 20.01
CA ILE A 256 36.82 30.43 20.32
C ILE A 256 35.51 29.64 20.41
N LEU A 257 34.95 29.55 21.60
CA LEU A 257 33.65 28.91 21.86
C LEU A 257 32.61 30.00 22.17
N SER A 258 31.45 29.91 21.53
CA SER A 258 30.33 30.83 21.70
C SER A 258 29.02 30.05 21.72
N ILE A 259 28.23 30.23 22.77
CA ILE A 259 26.97 29.52 23.02
C ILE A 259 25.91 30.56 23.36
N PHE A 260 24.85 30.67 22.58
CA PHE A 260 23.88 31.77 22.70
C PHE A 260 22.46 31.34 22.35
N LYS A 261 21.47 31.95 23.00
CA LYS A 261 20.06 31.67 22.77
C LYS A 261 19.50 32.59 21.67
N GLN A 262 18.86 32.03 20.65
CA GLN A 262 17.95 32.74 19.75
C GLN A 262 16.53 32.25 20.04
N VAL A 263 15.88 31.56 19.09
CA VAL A 263 14.70 30.73 19.38
C VAL A 263 15.13 29.49 20.19
N GLU A 264 16.22 28.87 19.76
CA GLU A 264 16.89 27.75 20.43
C GLU A 264 18.32 28.13 20.80
N TRP A 265 18.98 27.29 21.60
CA TRP A 265 20.39 27.43 21.92
C TRP A 265 21.26 27.04 20.73
N LYS A 266 22.10 27.96 20.25
CA LYS A 266 23.08 27.72 19.18
C LYS A 266 24.48 27.65 19.74
N THR A 267 25.23 26.68 19.25
CA THR A 267 26.66 26.49 19.52
C THR A 267 27.44 26.89 18.27
N THR A 268 28.42 27.78 18.43
CA THR A 268 29.47 28.03 17.43
C THR A 268 30.84 27.89 18.07
N LEU A 269 31.66 27.03 17.51
CA LEU A 269 33.04 26.77 17.90
C LEU A 269 33.93 27.05 16.70
N VAL A 270 34.98 27.84 16.88
CA VAL A 270 35.95 28.18 15.83
C VAL A 270 37.36 27.98 16.35
N TRP A 271 38.22 27.31 15.59
CA TRP A 271 39.57 26.93 15.98
C TRP A 271 40.59 27.32 14.92
N ASP A 272 41.44 28.31 15.20
CA ASP A 272 42.63 28.60 14.38
C ASP A 272 43.70 27.53 14.70
N LEU A 273 43.86 26.57 13.79
CA LEU A 273 44.63 25.35 14.02
C LEU A 273 46.10 25.53 13.63
N LYS A 274 46.98 25.40 14.63
CA LYS A 274 48.45 25.46 14.51
C LYS A 274 49.09 24.08 14.30
N VAL A 275 48.31 23.12 13.80
CA VAL A 275 48.73 21.73 13.54
C VAL A 275 49.48 21.59 12.20
N PRO A 276 50.38 20.59 12.04
CA PRO A 276 51.06 20.37 10.77
C PRO A 276 50.19 19.71 9.69
N SER A 277 49.10 19.03 10.06
CA SER A 277 48.13 18.42 9.13
C SER A 277 46.80 18.12 9.82
N LEU A 278 45.70 18.03 9.08
CA LEU A 278 44.40 17.65 9.66
C LEU A 278 44.42 16.25 10.27
N SER A 279 45.11 15.32 9.63
CA SER A 279 45.26 13.93 10.10
C SER A 279 46.23 13.75 11.27
N SER A 280 46.68 14.85 11.91
CA SER A 280 47.30 14.82 13.23
C SER A 280 46.37 15.27 14.37
N ILE A 281 45.12 15.63 14.05
CA ILE A 281 44.07 15.89 15.04
C ILE A 281 43.43 14.54 15.40
N PRO A 282 43.34 14.16 16.70
CA PRO A 282 42.72 12.90 17.12
C PRO A 282 41.28 12.73 16.62
N GLY A 283 40.96 11.58 16.05
CA GLY A 283 39.65 11.28 15.45
C GLY A 283 39.47 11.78 14.00
N LEU A 284 40.46 12.48 13.43
CA LEU A 284 40.48 12.93 12.03
C LEU A 284 41.59 12.28 11.19
N GLU A 285 42.16 11.17 11.66
CA GLU A 285 43.21 10.44 10.96
C GLU A 285 42.74 9.90 9.60
N VAL A 286 41.45 9.55 9.48
CA VAL A 286 40.86 8.93 8.28
C VAL A 286 40.69 9.89 7.11
N ILE A 287 40.60 11.21 7.34
CA ILE A 287 40.50 12.22 6.26
C ILE A 287 41.86 12.56 5.61
N LYS A 288 42.93 11.87 6.00
CA LYS A 288 44.28 11.95 5.39
C LYS A 288 44.29 11.89 3.85
N PRO A 289 43.48 11.09 3.15
CA PRO A 289 43.47 11.04 1.69
C PRO A 289 43.21 12.39 0.99
N PHE A 290 42.52 13.36 1.61
CA PHE A 290 42.36 14.69 1.01
C PHE A 290 43.70 15.42 0.79
N GLN A 291 44.73 15.09 1.56
CA GLN A 291 46.07 15.69 1.43
C GLN A 291 46.78 15.26 0.14
N SER A 292 46.35 14.16 -0.52
CA SER A 292 46.83 13.83 -1.87
C SER A 292 46.11 14.60 -2.98
N LEU A 293 44.91 15.15 -2.72
CA LEU A 293 44.22 16.03 -3.66
C LEU A 293 44.73 17.46 -3.58
N VAL A 294 44.92 17.97 -2.36
CA VAL A 294 45.19 19.38 -2.07
C VAL A 294 46.26 19.49 -0.98
N ASN A 295 47.29 20.31 -1.23
CA ASN A 295 48.27 20.75 -0.25
C ASN A 295 47.66 21.86 0.63
N ILE A 296 46.96 21.44 1.68
CA ILE A 296 46.22 22.27 2.63
C ILE A 296 47.16 23.13 3.46
N LYS A 297 46.86 24.43 3.59
CA LYS A 297 47.56 25.38 4.47
C LYS A 297 46.55 26.26 5.21
N GLN A 298 46.90 26.70 6.42
CA GLN A 298 46.08 27.55 7.31
C GLN A 298 44.67 26.97 7.52
N MET A 299 44.49 26.23 8.60
CA MET A 299 43.28 25.43 8.83
C MET A 299 42.45 26.07 9.93
N VAL A 300 41.19 26.39 9.64
CA VAL A 300 40.25 26.90 10.64
C VAL A 300 39.07 25.94 10.75
N MET A 301 38.94 25.24 11.88
CA MET A 301 37.83 24.32 12.13
C MET A 301 36.66 25.08 12.72
N CYS A 302 35.50 24.96 12.09
CA CYS A 302 34.22 25.46 12.57
C CYS A 302 33.33 24.27 12.96
N ILE A 303 32.75 24.27 14.15
CA ILE A 303 31.70 23.32 14.56
C ILE A 303 30.47 24.12 14.96
N ILE A 304 29.36 23.91 14.27
CA ILE A 304 28.15 24.73 14.41
C ILE A 304 26.88 23.87 14.50
N SER A 305 25.98 24.21 15.42
CA SER A 305 24.74 23.45 15.69
C SER A 305 23.55 23.85 14.81
N ALA A 306 23.74 24.78 13.88
CA ALA A 306 22.73 25.27 12.94
C ALA A 306 23.45 25.95 11.76
N GLU A 307 22.76 26.15 10.63
CA GLU A 307 23.30 26.87 9.49
C GLU A 307 23.66 28.33 9.82
N LEU A 308 24.74 28.83 9.23
CA LEU A 308 25.28 30.16 9.48
C LEU A 308 26.12 30.66 8.30
N ASP A 309 26.07 31.97 8.00
CA ASP A 309 27.00 32.59 7.05
C ASP A 309 28.40 32.73 7.68
N LEU A 310 29.42 32.28 6.95
CA LEU A 310 30.82 32.47 7.28
C LEU A 310 31.18 33.96 7.49
N ALA A 311 30.56 34.90 6.77
CA ALA A 311 30.81 36.32 6.97
C ALA A 311 30.41 36.80 8.39
N ASP A 312 29.24 36.37 8.89
CA ASP A 312 28.77 36.68 10.24
C ASP A 312 29.60 35.95 11.32
N LEU A 313 29.91 34.67 11.10
CA LEU A 313 30.78 33.90 11.99
C LEU A 313 32.18 34.53 12.10
N SER A 314 32.74 34.98 10.97
CA SER A 314 34.04 35.66 10.86
C SER A 314 34.06 36.96 11.67
N LYS A 315 33.01 37.78 11.54
CA LYS A 315 32.81 39.00 12.33
C LYS A 315 32.74 38.69 13.83
N THR A 316 31.81 37.82 14.26
CA THR A 316 31.59 37.52 15.69
C THR A 316 32.83 36.91 16.34
N ALA A 317 33.49 35.96 15.68
CA ALA A 317 34.71 35.33 16.19
C ALA A 317 35.86 36.36 16.32
N LYS A 318 36.00 37.29 15.36
CA LYS A 318 37.00 38.35 15.44
C LYS A 318 36.73 39.37 16.56
N GLU A 319 35.47 39.74 16.77
CA GLU A 319 35.06 40.60 17.88
C GLU A 319 35.36 39.95 19.25
N LEU A 320 35.06 38.65 19.40
CA LEU A 320 35.40 37.88 20.61
C LEU A 320 36.92 37.73 20.80
N ALA A 321 37.66 37.32 19.77
CA ALA A 321 39.12 37.20 19.82
C ALA A 321 39.78 38.53 20.26
N THR A 322 39.30 39.66 19.71
CA THR A 322 39.78 41.00 20.07
C THR A 322 39.48 41.35 21.53
N GLN A 323 38.28 41.01 22.04
CA GLN A 323 37.89 41.23 23.44
C GLN A 323 38.76 40.43 24.43
N PHE A 324 39.23 39.25 24.04
CA PHE A 324 40.20 38.43 24.80
C PHE A 324 41.67 38.74 24.45
N GLY A 325 41.95 39.80 23.69
CA GLY A 325 43.32 40.31 23.42
C GLY A 325 44.00 39.82 22.15
N HIS A 326 43.40 38.88 21.41
CA HIS A 326 43.96 38.27 20.20
C HIS A 326 43.66 39.11 18.93
N GLN A 327 44.18 40.35 18.87
CA GLN A 327 43.88 41.31 17.80
C GLN A 327 44.29 40.87 16.37
N ASN A 328 45.21 39.90 16.24
CA ASN A 328 45.69 39.39 14.96
C ASN A 328 44.85 38.22 14.41
N PHE A 329 43.75 37.84 15.07
CA PHE A 329 42.88 36.75 14.61
C PHE A 329 42.09 37.14 13.34
N SER A 330 42.02 36.22 12.39
CA SER A 330 41.30 36.39 11.12
C SER A 330 40.79 35.05 10.57
N LEU A 331 39.50 35.00 10.25
CA LEU A 331 38.89 34.00 9.37
C LEU A 331 38.81 34.54 7.92
N PRO A 332 38.60 33.67 6.92
CA PRO A 332 37.97 34.06 5.67
C PRO A 332 36.63 34.77 5.94
N SER A 333 36.19 35.61 4.99
CA SER A 333 34.95 36.41 5.15
C SER A 333 34.21 36.62 3.83
N HIS A 334 34.35 35.68 2.89
CA HIS A 334 33.46 35.59 1.75
C HIS A 334 32.10 35.04 2.18
N HIS A 335 31.05 35.33 1.41
CA HIS A 335 29.72 34.79 1.64
C HIS A 335 29.75 33.28 1.36
N GLN A 336 29.49 32.49 2.40
CA GLN A 336 29.38 31.03 2.31
C GLN A 336 28.52 30.54 3.45
N ILE A 337 27.41 29.87 3.13
CA ILE A 337 26.63 29.16 4.14
C ILE A 337 27.40 27.92 4.57
N LEU A 338 27.60 27.77 5.88
CA LEU A 338 28.10 26.56 6.50
C LEU A 338 26.92 25.74 7.00
N GLU A 339 26.93 24.45 6.67
CA GLU A 339 25.95 23.45 7.12
C GLU A 339 26.24 23.05 8.58
N SER A 340 25.21 22.59 9.32
CA SER A 340 25.40 22.13 10.70
C SER A 340 26.28 20.87 10.77
N GLY A 341 27.21 20.85 11.72
CA GLY A 341 28.22 19.80 11.86
C GLY A 341 29.62 20.39 12.00
N MET A 342 30.63 19.66 11.50
CA MET A 342 32.04 20.07 11.51
C MET A 342 32.49 20.40 10.09
N SER A 343 32.95 21.63 9.89
CA SER A 343 33.58 22.10 8.65
C SER A 343 35.00 22.60 8.94
N ILE A 344 35.92 22.45 8.00
CA ILE A 344 37.29 22.95 8.10
C ILE A 344 37.61 23.79 6.88
N LEU A 345 37.84 25.08 7.11
CA LEU A 345 38.22 26.06 6.10
C LEU A 345 39.73 26.00 5.91
N THR A 346 40.19 26.02 4.66
CA THR A 346 41.62 26.07 4.32
C THR A 346 41.94 27.42 3.69
N GLY A 347 43.07 28.02 4.05
CA GLY A 347 43.64 29.13 3.28
C GLY A 347 44.14 28.70 1.89
N PRO A 348 44.70 29.64 1.10
CA PRO A 348 45.08 29.41 -0.30
C PRO A 348 46.00 28.19 -0.51
N SER A 349 45.41 27.13 -1.07
CA SER A 349 46.02 25.80 -1.16
C SER A 349 46.41 25.42 -2.59
N VAL A 350 47.26 24.40 -2.75
CA VAL A 350 47.74 23.96 -4.08
C VAL A 350 47.15 22.60 -4.45
N ILE A 351 46.60 22.48 -5.65
CA ILE A 351 45.94 21.26 -6.12
C ILE A 351 46.97 20.31 -6.72
N ASN A 352 47.08 19.12 -6.13
CA ASN A 352 48.01 18.07 -6.52
C ASN A 352 47.39 17.02 -7.47
N SER A 353 46.05 16.96 -7.54
CA SER A 353 45.31 15.98 -8.34
C SER A 353 45.09 16.45 -9.79
N GLU A 354 45.66 15.72 -10.76
CA GLU A 354 45.49 15.97 -12.19
C GLU A 354 44.02 15.91 -12.66
N PRO A 355 43.20 14.90 -12.29
CA PRO A 355 41.76 14.91 -12.58
C PRO A 355 41.02 16.16 -12.07
N LEU A 356 41.39 16.67 -10.89
CA LEU A 356 40.77 17.86 -10.31
C LEU A 356 41.22 19.14 -11.04
N GLN A 357 42.49 19.22 -11.46
CA GLN A 357 42.97 20.30 -12.33
C GLN A 357 42.25 20.28 -13.69
N LEU A 358 42.05 19.10 -14.30
CA LEU A 358 41.33 18.97 -15.57
C LEU A 358 39.87 19.45 -15.47
N LEU A 359 39.17 19.12 -14.39
CA LEU A 359 37.80 19.60 -14.14
C LEU A 359 37.74 21.13 -13.97
N LEU A 360 38.68 21.71 -13.22
CA LEU A 360 38.79 23.17 -13.05
C LEU A 360 39.15 23.90 -14.33
N ASN A 361 40.04 23.33 -15.16
CA ASN A 361 40.38 23.83 -16.49
C ASN A 361 39.14 23.83 -17.40
N TYR A 362 38.35 22.75 -17.38
CA TYR A 362 37.14 22.61 -18.20
C TYR A 362 36.05 23.63 -17.82
N LEU A 363 35.85 23.87 -16.52
CA LEU A 363 34.89 24.86 -16.01
C LEU A 363 35.41 26.32 -16.03
N ASN A 364 36.63 26.54 -16.55
CA ASN A 364 37.31 27.85 -16.62
C ASN A 364 37.50 28.55 -15.26
N LEU A 365 37.67 27.76 -14.19
CA LEU A 365 37.75 28.25 -12.80
C LEU A 365 39.18 28.60 -12.35
N THR A 366 40.14 28.60 -13.27
CA THR A 366 41.59 28.52 -12.96
C THR A 366 42.23 29.82 -12.50
N ASN A 367 41.59 30.97 -12.69
CA ASN A 367 42.27 32.27 -12.69
C ASN A 367 41.86 33.26 -11.58
N ASN A 368 40.75 33.04 -10.86
CA ASN A 368 40.17 34.05 -9.96
C ASN A 368 39.88 33.59 -8.52
N PHE A 369 39.88 32.29 -8.23
CA PHE A 369 39.68 31.82 -6.86
C PHE A 369 41.01 31.79 -6.12
N GLY A 370 41.06 32.46 -4.96
CA GLY A 370 41.95 31.98 -3.90
C GLY A 370 41.50 30.56 -3.58
N ASN A 371 42.41 29.58 -3.68
CA ASN A 371 42.09 28.15 -3.58
C ASN A 371 41.78 27.74 -2.13
N GLU A 372 40.71 28.31 -1.58
CA GLU A 372 40.22 28.11 -0.22
C GLU A 372 39.16 27.02 -0.25
N PHE A 373 39.61 25.78 0.00
CA PHE A 373 38.72 24.63 0.11
C PHE A 373 37.98 24.65 1.45
N THR A 374 36.75 24.12 1.42
CA THR A 374 36.03 23.70 2.62
C THR A 374 36.07 22.18 2.69
N ILE A 375 36.34 21.64 3.88
CA ILE A 375 36.23 20.22 4.18
C ILE A 375 35.05 20.04 5.12
N SER A 376 33.93 19.52 4.60
CA SER A 376 32.84 19.02 5.44
C SER A 376 33.23 17.64 5.96
N VAL A 377 33.11 17.43 7.26
CA VAL A 377 33.50 16.20 7.96
C VAL A 377 32.24 15.43 8.36
N GLY A 378 32.14 14.18 7.94
CA GLY A 378 31.07 13.28 8.37
C GLY A 378 31.08 13.08 9.88
N LEU A 379 29.90 13.16 10.51
CA LEU A 379 29.72 12.96 11.95
C LEU A 379 28.62 11.91 12.20
N PRO A 380 28.78 11.00 13.17
CA PRO A 380 29.94 10.82 14.05
C PRO A 380 31.13 10.08 13.42
N ASP A 381 31.03 9.62 12.17
CA ASP A 381 32.07 8.85 11.47
C ASP A 381 32.66 9.62 10.27
N PRO A 382 33.86 10.22 10.42
CA PRO A 382 34.53 10.93 9.33
C PRO A 382 34.95 10.07 8.13
N SER A 383 34.85 8.74 8.19
CA SER A 383 35.09 7.85 7.05
C SER A 383 33.92 7.81 6.05
N VAL A 384 32.74 8.29 6.47
CA VAL A 384 31.50 8.36 5.68
C VAL A 384 31.23 9.82 5.28
N ASP A 385 30.87 10.04 4.02
CA ASP A 385 30.39 11.31 3.44
C ASP A 385 31.22 12.60 3.65
N SER A 386 32.40 12.52 4.27
CA SER A 386 33.39 13.60 4.30
C SER A 386 33.77 14.05 2.89
N LYS A 387 33.81 15.37 2.66
CA LYS A 387 34.02 16.00 1.35
C LYS A 387 34.98 17.18 1.47
N ILE A 388 36.06 17.19 0.68
CA ILE A 388 36.82 18.43 0.39
C ILE A 388 36.26 19.06 -0.89
N PHE A 389 35.91 20.34 -0.88
CA PHE A 389 35.34 21.02 -2.04
C PHE A 389 35.71 22.50 -2.15
N LEU A 390 35.73 22.99 -3.39
CA LEU A 390 35.73 24.40 -3.76
C LEU A 390 34.28 24.77 -4.14
N PRO A 391 33.64 25.74 -3.46
CA PRO A 391 32.42 26.35 -3.97
C PRO A 391 32.74 27.26 -5.16
N PHE A 392 31.92 27.25 -6.20
CA PHE A 392 32.13 28.06 -7.40
C PHE A 392 30.81 28.58 -7.99
N SER A 393 30.91 29.66 -8.75
CA SER A 393 29.89 30.12 -9.69
C SER A 393 30.60 30.68 -10.93
N SER A 394 30.12 30.33 -12.13
CA SER A 394 30.77 30.63 -13.41
C SER A 394 29.75 30.77 -14.54
N GLN A 395 30.09 31.53 -15.58
CA GLN A 395 29.30 31.62 -16.80
C GLN A 395 29.96 30.77 -17.90
N ILE A 396 29.33 29.67 -18.29
CA ILE A 396 29.85 28.74 -19.30
C ILE A 396 29.51 29.14 -20.74
N GLN A 397 28.42 29.88 -20.94
CA GLN A 397 28.11 30.57 -22.20
C GLN A 397 27.18 31.78 -21.95
N GLU A 398 26.94 32.59 -22.99
CA GLU A 398 25.97 33.69 -22.90
C GLU A 398 24.58 33.13 -22.52
N GLY A 399 23.94 33.70 -21.50
CA GLY A 399 22.66 33.21 -20.97
C GLY A 399 22.70 31.92 -20.15
N THR A 400 23.87 31.34 -19.84
CA THR A 400 23.98 30.13 -19.02
C THR A 400 25.06 30.24 -17.93
N THR A 401 24.64 30.16 -16.67
CA THR A 401 25.51 30.05 -15.50
C THR A 401 25.49 28.65 -14.91
N ILE A 402 26.56 28.31 -14.19
CA ILE A 402 26.68 27.09 -13.38
C ILE A 402 27.27 27.45 -12.03
N GLU A 403 26.66 26.95 -10.96
CA GLU A 403 27.10 27.19 -9.58
C GLU A 403 27.03 25.90 -8.76
N GLY A 404 27.92 25.71 -7.80
CA GLY A 404 27.96 24.47 -7.03
C GLY A 404 29.24 24.22 -6.26
N LYS A 405 29.48 22.94 -5.98
CA LYS A 405 30.62 22.40 -5.24
C LYS A 405 31.35 21.38 -6.12
N LEU A 406 32.67 21.48 -6.22
CA LEU A 406 33.50 20.45 -6.85
C LEU A 406 34.69 20.09 -5.96
N GLY A 407 35.20 18.86 -6.05
CA GLY A 407 36.35 18.47 -5.23
C GLY A 407 36.53 16.96 -5.10
N GLY A 408 36.69 16.49 -3.87
CA GLY A 408 36.92 15.08 -3.53
C GLY A 408 36.01 14.57 -2.43
N LEU A 409 35.37 13.43 -2.68
CA LEU A 409 34.56 12.67 -1.73
C LEU A 409 35.39 11.51 -1.17
N LEU A 410 35.33 11.28 0.15
CA LEU A 410 35.96 10.12 0.78
C LEU A 410 35.01 8.92 0.75
N ARG A 411 35.43 7.83 0.10
CA ARG A 411 34.71 6.54 0.09
C ARG A 411 35.71 5.39 0.14
N GLY A 412 35.52 4.46 1.09
CA GLY A 412 36.35 3.25 1.19
C GLY A 412 37.85 3.50 1.37
N ASN A 413 38.23 4.54 2.13
CA ASN A 413 39.61 5.03 2.29
C ASN A 413 40.28 5.61 1.02
N ALA A 414 39.53 5.79 -0.07
CA ALA A 414 40.00 6.46 -1.29
C ALA A 414 39.25 7.78 -1.51
N THR A 415 39.88 8.72 -2.23
CA THR A 415 39.20 9.91 -2.74
C THR A 415 38.72 9.70 -4.17
N GLN A 416 37.42 9.88 -4.40
CA GLN A 416 36.82 10.02 -5.72
C GLN A 416 36.64 11.51 -6.00
N ALA A 417 36.89 11.98 -7.23
CA ALA A 417 36.66 13.39 -7.55
C ALA A 417 35.19 13.60 -7.96
N PHE A 418 34.56 14.68 -7.49
CA PHE A 418 33.13 14.91 -7.70
C PHE A 418 32.79 16.33 -8.16
N LEU A 419 31.63 16.44 -8.80
CA LEU A 419 30.91 17.68 -9.08
C LEU A 419 29.48 17.53 -8.58
N ALA A 420 28.96 18.56 -7.90
CA ALA A 420 27.54 18.70 -7.58
C ALA A 420 27.18 20.18 -7.78
N ALA A 421 26.44 20.48 -8.85
CA ALA A 421 26.20 21.83 -9.31
C ALA A 421 24.82 21.99 -9.95
N THR A 422 24.36 23.23 -10.07
CA THR A 422 23.12 23.60 -10.73
C THR A 422 23.44 24.53 -11.90
N ILE A 423 22.91 24.22 -13.08
CA ILE A 423 23.02 25.02 -14.29
C ILE A 423 21.71 25.80 -14.47
N HIS A 424 21.82 27.14 -14.53
CA HIS A 424 20.71 28.02 -14.88
C HIS A 424 20.86 28.46 -16.33
N THR A 425 19.84 28.22 -17.16
CA THR A 425 19.86 28.52 -18.59
C THR A 425 18.47 28.93 -19.10
N GLN A 426 18.32 29.17 -20.40
CA GLN A 426 17.02 29.36 -21.05
C GLN A 426 16.87 28.48 -22.29
N ILE A 427 15.67 27.90 -22.47
CA ILE A 427 15.26 27.21 -23.70
C ILE A 427 14.03 27.95 -24.24
N GLN A 428 14.11 28.48 -25.47
CA GLN A 428 13.09 29.36 -26.04
C GLN A 428 12.66 30.54 -25.13
N GLY A 429 13.54 31.01 -24.24
CA GLY A 429 13.26 32.07 -23.26
C GLY A 429 12.56 31.60 -21.97
N GLN A 430 12.13 30.34 -21.88
CA GLN A 430 11.71 29.73 -20.61
C GLN A 430 12.96 29.48 -19.74
N PRO A 431 12.97 29.88 -18.45
CA PRO A 431 14.09 29.63 -17.55
C PRO A 431 14.15 28.16 -17.12
N ILE A 432 15.33 27.57 -17.20
CA ILE A 432 15.58 26.14 -16.98
C ILE A 432 16.68 25.99 -15.92
N GLN A 433 16.40 25.20 -14.87
CA GLN A 433 17.36 24.83 -13.84
C GLN A 433 17.67 23.33 -13.95
N VAL A 434 18.93 22.98 -14.26
CA VAL A 434 19.38 21.57 -14.38
C VAL A 434 20.38 21.26 -13.28
N ASP A 435 20.05 20.33 -12.40
CA ASP A 435 20.98 19.82 -11.39
C ASP A 435 21.91 18.79 -12.05
N VAL A 436 23.21 18.98 -11.91
CA VAL A 436 24.28 18.21 -12.57
C VAL A 436 25.24 17.64 -11.53
N GLU A 437 25.40 16.32 -11.58
CA GLU A 437 26.31 15.57 -10.73
C GLU A 437 27.36 14.85 -11.58
N ALA A 438 28.59 14.73 -11.08
CA ALA A 438 29.57 13.81 -11.63
C ALA A 438 30.36 13.09 -10.54
N ASP A 439 30.62 11.80 -10.75
CA ASP A 439 31.52 10.96 -9.96
C ASP A 439 32.66 10.47 -10.88
N VAL A 440 33.90 10.79 -10.50
CA VAL A 440 35.12 10.45 -11.22
C VAL A 440 35.94 9.49 -10.34
N GLN A 441 35.88 8.22 -10.71
CA GLN A 441 36.54 7.10 -10.05
C GLN A 441 37.81 6.68 -10.83
N PRO A 442 38.80 6.03 -10.19
CA PRO A 442 39.99 5.52 -10.90
C PRO A 442 39.69 4.53 -12.05
N ASN A 443 38.48 3.97 -12.04
CA ASN A 443 37.97 2.97 -12.97
C ASN A 443 36.73 3.45 -13.75
N GLY A 444 36.48 4.77 -13.85
CA GLY A 444 35.46 5.33 -14.73
C GLY A 444 34.96 6.71 -14.33
N ILE A 445 34.20 7.35 -15.23
CA ILE A 445 33.46 8.59 -14.96
C ILE A 445 31.97 8.33 -15.20
N LEU A 446 31.13 8.91 -14.34
CA LEU A 446 29.69 9.02 -14.53
C LEU A 446 29.30 10.49 -14.38
N ILE A 447 28.63 11.04 -15.39
CA ILE A 447 28.03 12.38 -15.37
C ILE A 447 26.53 12.21 -15.50
N SER A 448 25.76 12.94 -14.70
CA SER A 448 24.31 13.01 -14.82
C SER A 448 23.80 14.45 -14.79
N GLY A 449 22.65 14.67 -15.43
CA GLY A 449 21.90 15.91 -15.36
C GLY A 449 20.41 15.62 -15.16
N THR A 450 19.74 16.42 -14.34
CA THR A 450 18.29 16.33 -14.08
C THR A 450 17.64 17.70 -14.22
N TYR A 451 16.61 17.80 -15.06
CA TYR A 451 15.67 18.92 -15.08
C TYR A 451 14.36 18.46 -14.41
N LYS A 452 13.89 19.22 -13.41
CA LYS A 452 12.60 18.99 -12.76
C LYS A 452 11.67 20.14 -13.14
N GLY A 453 10.59 19.84 -13.85
CA GLY A 453 9.73 20.84 -14.49
C GLY A 453 9.32 20.41 -15.91
N THR A 454 8.88 21.39 -16.70
CA THR A 454 8.23 21.23 -18.00
C THR A 454 8.69 22.32 -18.98
N VAL A 455 9.06 21.94 -20.20
CA VAL A 455 9.45 22.85 -21.30
C VAL A 455 8.51 22.68 -22.49
N ASN A 456 7.94 23.78 -22.99
CA ASN A 456 7.13 23.80 -24.20
C ASN A 456 7.97 24.24 -25.41
N PHE A 457 7.76 23.65 -26.60
CA PHE A 457 8.57 23.91 -27.80
C PHE A 457 7.81 24.66 -28.90
N ASP A 458 7.21 25.81 -28.57
CA ASP A 458 6.39 26.60 -29.49
C ASP A 458 7.11 26.93 -30.84
N PRO A 459 6.38 26.92 -31.97
CA PRO A 459 4.96 26.61 -32.15
C PRO A 459 4.71 25.10 -32.39
N LEU A 460 5.66 24.21 -32.08
CA LEU A 460 5.42 22.77 -32.13
C LEU A 460 4.64 22.37 -30.88
N PRO A 461 3.59 21.52 -30.99
CA PRO A 461 2.82 21.05 -29.85
C PRO A 461 3.57 19.90 -29.15
N ILE A 462 4.82 20.17 -28.73
CA ILE A 462 5.71 19.24 -28.05
C ILE A 462 6.06 19.82 -26.68
N GLN A 463 5.80 19.04 -25.65
CA GLN A 463 6.13 19.34 -24.27
C GLN A 463 7.08 18.25 -23.74
N LEU A 464 8.13 18.67 -23.03
CA LEU A 464 9.10 17.78 -22.39
C LEU A 464 9.12 18.04 -20.89
N SER A 465 8.88 17.00 -20.08
CA SER A 465 8.86 17.12 -18.61
C SER A 465 9.81 16.14 -17.93
N ASN A 466 10.34 16.52 -16.76
CA ASN A 466 11.20 15.68 -15.89
C ASN A 466 12.32 14.94 -16.64
N LEU A 467 13.09 15.69 -17.44
CA LEU A 467 14.19 15.14 -18.22
C LEU A 467 15.37 14.74 -17.32
N SER A 468 15.97 13.59 -17.57
CA SER A 468 17.29 13.25 -17.06
C SER A 468 18.17 12.62 -18.13
N LEU A 469 19.48 12.72 -17.91
CA LEU A 469 20.52 12.18 -18.77
C LEU A 469 21.64 11.62 -17.88
N VAL A 470 22.14 10.45 -18.22
CA VAL A 470 23.35 9.84 -17.64
C VAL A 470 24.28 9.43 -18.77
N ILE A 471 25.52 9.92 -18.72
CA ILE A 471 26.60 9.55 -19.62
C ILE A 471 27.79 9.13 -18.77
N GLY A 472 28.31 7.92 -19.01
CA GLY A 472 29.49 7.42 -18.33
C GLY A 472 30.44 6.67 -19.24
N LEU A 473 31.68 6.51 -18.78
CA LEU A 473 32.71 5.70 -19.41
C LEU A 473 33.42 4.91 -18.32
N SER A 474 33.42 3.59 -18.43
CA SER A 474 34.27 2.74 -17.60
C SER A 474 35.76 2.98 -17.89
N GLY A 475 36.64 2.60 -16.97
CA GLY A 475 38.10 2.65 -17.14
C GLY A 475 38.64 1.69 -18.21
N GLN A 476 37.78 0.88 -18.83
CA GLN A 476 38.09 0.07 -20.03
C GLN A 476 37.50 0.70 -21.32
N GLY A 477 37.00 1.94 -21.24
CA GLY A 477 36.42 2.67 -22.37
C GLY A 477 35.00 2.25 -22.77
N ILE A 478 34.40 1.25 -22.09
CA ILE A 478 33.02 0.82 -22.36
C ILE A 478 32.06 1.94 -21.88
N PRO A 479 31.17 2.47 -22.73
CA PRO A 479 30.25 3.54 -22.36
C PRO A 479 29.08 3.02 -21.53
N SER A 480 28.56 3.87 -20.66
CA SER A 480 27.24 3.75 -20.03
C SER A 480 26.39 4.93 -20.49
N PHE A 481 25.13 4.69 -20.81
CA PHE A 481 24.23 5.73 -21.34
C PHE A 481 22.80 5.48 -20.88
N GLY A 482 22.14 6.53 -20.41
CA GLY A 482 20.71 6.48 -20.14
C GLY A 482 20.06 7.85 -20.14
N PHE A 483 18.74 7.85 -20.23
CA PHE A 483 17.90 9.04 -20.17
C PHE A 483 16.55 8.69 -19.56
N SER A 484 15.89 9.67 -18.98
CA SER A 484 14.46 9.61 -18.69
C SER A 484 13.75 10.89 -19.10
N GLY A 485 12.43 10.83 -19.22
CA GLY A 485 11.59 12.01 -19.40
C GLY A 485 10.17 11.65 -19.81
N ASN A 486 9.27 12.61 -19.67
CA ASN A 486 8.00 12.58 -20.37
C ASN A 486 8.12 13.35 -21.69
N ILE A 487 7.44 12.83 -22.72
CA ILE A 487 7.37 13.41 -24.07
C ILE A 487 5.89 13.43 -24.45
N ASP A 488 5.31 14.62 -24.47
CA ASP A 488 3.88 14.82 -24.62
C ASP A 488 3.64 15.64 -25.91
N ILE A 489 2.79 15.13 -26.81
CA ILE A 489 2.55 15.68 -28.15
C ILE A 489 1.03 15.75 -28.43
N LYS A 490 0.45 16.94 -28.22
CA LYS A 490 -1.01 17.15 -28.18
C LYS A 490 -1.69 16.18 -27.18
N ASP A 491 -2.48 15.24 -27.70
CA ASP A 491 -3.27 14.27 -26.95
C ASP A 491 -2.50 12.95 -26.68
N TRP A 492 -1.31 12.79 -27.26
CA TRP A 492 -0.42 11.65 -27.00
C TRP A 492 0.55 11.99 -25.87
N GLU A 493 0.55 11.20 -24.80
CA GLU A 493 1.47 11.32 -23.67
C GLU A 493 2.39 10.09 -23.64
N SER A 494 3.61 10.28 -23.16
CA SER A 494 4.51 9.15 -22.91
C SER A 494 5.51 9.47 -21.82
N SER A 495 5.87 8.45 -21.03
CA SER A 495 7.05 8.47 -20.16
C SER A 495 8.01 7.40 -20.63
N ILE A 496 9.30 7.72 -20.67
CA ILE A 496 10.36 6.77 -21.05
C ILE A 496 11.53 6.89 -20.10
N ALA A 497 12.11 5.75 -19.74
CA ALA A 497 13.36 5.64 -19.03
C ALA A 497 14.16 4.45 -19.56
N LEU A 498 15.39 4.69 -20.00
CA LEU A 498 16.28 3.67 -20.54
C LEU A 498 17.68 3.91 -19.99
N PHE A 499 18.32 2.90 -19.41
CA PHE A 499 19.70 3.00 -18.95
C PHE A 499 20.46 1.71 -19.24
N PHE A 500 21.64 1.85 -19.82
CA PHE A 500 22.63 0.80 -19.98
C PHE A 500 23.84 1.14 -19.12
N ASN A 501 24.00 0.43 -17.99
CA ASN A 501 25.19 0.52 -17.17
C ASN A 501 26.16 -0.62 -17.54
N SER A 502 27.21 -0.29 -18.28
CA SER A 502 28.23 -1.28 -18.67
C SER A 502 29.22 -1.63 -17.56
N THR A 503 29.30 -0.83 -16.49
CA THR A 503 30.09 -1.19 -15.30
C THR A 503 29.33 -2.16 -14.39
N GLN A 504 28.01 -2.03 -14.32
CA GLN A 504 27.12 -2.88 -13.51
C GLN A 504 25.84 -3.23 -14.30
N PRO A 505 25.88 -4.25 -15.19
CA PRO A 505 24.75 -4.57 -16.06
C PRO A 505 23.41 -4.87 -15.36
N SER A 506 23.44 -5.25 -14.08
CA SER A 506 22.24 -5.44 -13.25
C SER A 506 21.51 -4.13 -12.86
N GLN A 507 22.15 -2.97 -13.06
CA GLN A 507 21.53 -1.64 -13.01
C GLN A 507 21.10 -1.13 -14.40
N SER A 508 21.17 -1.97 -15.45
CA SER A 508 20.57 -1.62 -16.74
C SER A 508 19.06 -1.85 -16.68
N MET A 509 18.28 -0.89 -17.16
CA MET A 509 16.82 -0.91 -17.06
C MET A 509 16.14 -0.38 -18.31
N ILE A 510 14.87 -0.78 -18.49
CA ILE A 510 13.94 -0.14 -19.42
C ILE A 510 12.58 0.00 -18.74
N ALA A 511 12.00 1.18 -18.80
CA ALA A 511 10.63 1.45 -18.40
C ALA A 511 9.98 2.45 -19.36
N GLY A 512 8.66 2.36 -19.49
CA GLY A 512 7.91 3.40 -20.18
C GLY A 512 6.40 3.16 -20.17
N SER A 513 5.67 4.27 -20.25
CA SER A 513 4.22 4.36 -20.39
C SER A 513 3.88 5.13 -21.67
N VAL A 514 2.72 4.84 -22.24
CA VAL A 514 2.18 5.55 -23.43
C VAL A 514 0.68 5.61 -23.30
N SER A 515 0.09 6.79 -23.52
CA SER A 515 -1.35 7.00 -23.43
C SER A 515 -2.16 6.25 -24.51
N SER A 516 -3.48 6.27 -24.37
CA SER A 516 -4.43 5.90 -25.41
C SER A 516 -4.05 6.50 -26.78
N LEU A 517 -3.62 5.66 -27.72
CA LEU A 517 -3.11 6.04 -29.04
C LEU A 517 -3.62 5.08 -30.12
N THR A 518 -4.54 5.53 -30.98
CA THR A 518 -5.06 4.74 -32.10
C THR A 518 -4.45 5.15 -33.45
N LEU A 519 -4.60 4.30 -34.46
CA LEU A 519 -4.19 4.63 -35.84
C LEU A 519 -4.96 5.85 -36.38
N ASN A 520 -6.20 6.10 -35.93
CA ASN A 520 -6.93 7.33 -36.27
C ASN A 520 -6.22 8.57 -35.70
N ASP A 521 -5.69 8.49 -34.49
CA ASP A 521 -5.08 9.62 -33.80
C ASP A 521 -3.68 9.92 -34.36
N ILE A 522 -2.92 8.87 -34.69
CA ILE A 522 -1.66 8.97 -35.46
C ILE A 522 -1.93 9.63 -36.83
N VAL A 523 -2.96 9.21 -37.56
CA VAL A 523 -3.28 9.82 -38.86
C VAL A 523 -3.75 11.28 -38.69
N ARG A 524 -4.54 11.61 -37.67
CA ARG A 524 -4.89 13.01 -37.35
C ARG A 524 -3.67 13.86 -36.98
N LEU A 525 -2.68 13.30 -36.28
CA LEU A 525 -1.44 13.99 -35.92
C LEU A 525 -0.61 14.38 -37.16
N PHE A 526 -0.52 13.49 -38.16
CA PHE A 526 0.28 13.71 -39.38
C PHE A 526 -0.47 14.35 -40.55
N VAL A 527 -1.78 14.15 -40.66
CA VAL A 527 -2.60 14.61 -41.81
C VAL A 527 -3.48 15.81 -41.45
N GLY A 528 -3.78 16.04 -40.17
CA GLY A 528 -4.55 17.19 -39.66
C GLY A 528 -6.06 17.10 -39.87
N ASP A 529 -6.51 16.72 -41.07
CA ASP A 529 -7.93 16.61 -41.41
C ASP A 529 -8.61 15.38 -40.77
N PRO A 530 -9.90 15.48 -40.38
CA PRO A 530 -10.67 14.35 -39.88
C PRO A 530 -10.96 13.34 -41.00
N LEU A 531 -10.69 12.06 -40.73
CA LEU A 531 -11.00 10.96 -41.64
C LEU A 531 -12.52 10.74 -41.79
N PRO A 532 -12.99 10.21 -42.94
CA PRO A 532 -14.37 9.75 -43.10
C PRO A 532 -14.77 8.74 -42.02
N ASP A 533 -15.96 8.88 -41.45
CA ASP A 533 -16.38 8.19 -40.21
C ASP A 533 -16.12 6.68 -40.20
N SER A 534 -16.40 5.98 -41.31
CA SER A 534 -16.19 4.53 -41.42
C SER A 534 -14.70 4.13 -41.37
N LEU A 535 -13.81 4.94 -41.93
CA LEU A 535 -12.36 4.73 -41.85
C LEU A 535 -11.82 5.18 -40.48
N GLY A 536 -12.33 6.29 -39.95
CA GLY A 536 -12.00 6.78 -38.61
C GLY A 536 -12.37 5.78 -37.51
N GLN A 537 -13.53 5.11 -37.62
CA GLN A 537 -13.95 4.05 -36.71
C GLN A 537 -13.04 2.80 -36.80
N VAL A 538 -12.69 2.35 -38.01
CA VAL A 538 -11.80 1.19 -38.21
C VAL A 538 -10.39 1.47 -37.66
N LEU A 539 -9.84 2.65 -37.94
CA LEU A 539 -8.51 3.03 -37.42
C LEU A 539 -8.54 3.40 -35.93
N GLY A 540 -9.68 3.89 -35.42
CA GLY A 540 -9.94 4.11 -33.99
C GLY A 540 -10.17 2.81 -33.19
N ALA A 541 -10.44 1.68 -33.85
CA ALA A 541 -10.49 0.37 -33.22
C ALA A 541 -9.08 -0.20 -32.95
N VAL A 542 -8.09 0.17 -33.76
CA VAL A 542 -6.70 -0.33 -33.68
C VAL A 542 -5.82 0.67 -32.94
N GLY A 543 -5.37 0.31 -31.73
CA GLY A 543 -4.52 1.18 -30.92
C GLY A 543 -4.13 0.62 -29.56
N LEU A 544 -3.21 1.31 -28.90
CA LEU A 544 -3.02 1.23 -27.45
C LEU A 544 -4.14 2.02 -26.77
N LYS A 545 -4.64 1.57 -25.62
CA LYS A 545 -5.74 2.20 -24.89
C LYS A 545 -5.58 2.04 -23.38
N GLY A 546 -6.02 3.06 -22.64
CA GLY A 546 -6.17 3.06 -21.18
C GLY A 546 -6.91 1.82 -20.69
N ILE A 547 -6.42 1.26 -19.60
CA ILE A 547 -6.62 -0.16 -19.28
C ILE A 547 -7.89 -0.36 -18.43
N SER A 548 -7.96 0.34 -17.29
CA SER A 548 -9.16 0.57 -16.47
C SER A 548 -9.47 2.05 -16.40
N THR A 549 -10.72 2.38 -16.12
CA THR A 549 -11.13 3.76 -15.81
C THR A 549 -11.94 3.81 -14.52
N PHE A 550 -11.68 4.82 -13.69
CA PHE A 550 -12.55 5.19 -12.56
C PHE A 550 -12.89 6.68 -12.62
N LYS A 551 -13.96 7.08 -11.92
CA LYS A 551 -14.52 8.43 -11.99
C LYS A 551 -14.33 9.17 -10.67
N MET A 552 -13.94 10.44 -10.76
CA MET A 552 -13.83 11.36 -9.64
C MET A 552 -14.70 12.60 -9.87
N PRO A 553 -15.20 13.27 -8.81
CA PRO A 553 -16.03 14.47 -8.94
C PRO A 553 -15.24 15.67 -9.48
N THR A 554 -15.88 16.49 -10.31
CA THR A 554 -15.29 17.69 -10.95
C THR A 554 -14.83 18.78 -9.98
N SER A 555 -15.28 18.74 -8.72
CA SER A 555 -14.75 19.59 -7.64
C SER A 555 -13.24 19.45 -7.42
N LEU A 556 -12.63 18.35 -7.88
CA LEU A 556 -11.19 18.10 -7.77
C LEU A 556 -10.36 18.75 -8.90
N VAL A 557 -10.98 19.44 -9.87
CA VAL A 557 -10.23 20.23 -10.88
C VAL A 557 -9.36 21.29 -10.20
N GLU A 558 -9.87 21.95 -9.16
CA GLU A 558 -9.08 22.93 -8.41
C GLU A 558 -8.01 22.27 -7.50
N VAL A 559 -8.20 21.02 -7.09
CA VAL A 559 -7.15 20.23 -6.39
C VAL A 559 -5.98 19.92 -7.32
N LEU A 560 -6.26 19.57 -8.58
CA LEU A 560 -5.24 19.32 -9.60
C LEU A 560 -4.46 20.61 -9.93
N LYS A 561 -5.15 21.73 -10.19
CA LYS A 561 -4.51 23.03 -10.45
C LYS A 561 -3.63 23.53 -9.31
N ASN A 562 -4.14 23.49 -8.08
CA ASN A 562 -3.40 23.95 -6.89
C ASN A 562 -2.36 22.93 -6.41
N ARG A 563 -2.26 21.76 -7.07
CA ARG A 563 -1.31 20.68 -6.76
C ARG A 563 -1.43 20.22 -5.30
N ASP A 564 -2.65 20.06 -4.82
CA ASP A 564 -2.91 19.50 -3.48
C ASP A 564 -2.76 17.96 -3.52
N TYR A 565 -1.51 17.51 -3.37
CA TYR A 565 -1.14 16.09 -3.36
C TYR A 565 -1.83 15.30 -2.24
N GLN A 566 -2.25 15.94 -1.15
CA GLN A 566 -2.95 15.28 -0.04
C GLN A 566 -4.40 14.98 -0.43
N ALA A 567 -5.15 15.98 -0.88
CA ALA A 567 -6.51 15.79 -1.37
C ALA A 567 -6.57 14.87 -2.60
N LEU A 568 -5.55 14.91 -3.47
CA LEU A 568 -5.43 14.05 -4.65
C LEU A 568 -5.16 12.58 -4.28
N SER A 569 -4.29 12.32 -3.31
CA SER A 569 -4.04 10.98 -2.73
C SER A 569 -5.31 10.38 -2.15
N ASP A 570 -6.05 11.16 -1.35
CA ASP A 570 -7.28 10.70 -0.73
C ASP A 570 -8.40 10.45 -1.76
N ALA A 571 -8.46 11.26 -2.83
CA ALA A 571 -9.41 11.07 -3.92
C ALA A 571 -9.13 9.79 -4.75
N PHE A 572 -7.86 9.51 -5.07
CA PHE A 572 -7.48 8.26 -5.76
C PHE A 572 -7.80 7.02 -4.92
N ASN A 573 -7.53 7.08 -3.61
CA ASN A 573 -7.85 5.99 -2.70
C ASN A 573 -9.37 5.79 -2.56
N ALA A 574 -10.14 6.87 -2.40
CA ALA A 574 -11.60 6.79 -2.20
C ALA A 574 -12.40 6.35 -3.43
N ASN A 575 -11.94 6.66 -4.65
CA ASN A 575 -12.68 6.38 -5.90
C ASN A 575 -12.09 5.24 -6.74
N GLY A 576 -10.81 4.88 -6.54
CA GLY A 576 -10.11 3.84 -7.31
C GLY A 576 -9.30 2.85 -6.48
N GLY A 577 -9.28 2.96 -5.14
CA GLY A 577 -8.48 2.10 -4.26
C GLY A 577 -6.96 2.28 -4.38
N ILE A 578 -6.52 3.34 -5.05
CA ILE A 578 -5.10 3.57 -5.37
C ILE A 578 -4.48 4.50 -4.32
N VAL A 579 -3.45 4.01 -3.62
CA VAL A 579 -2.64 4.84 -2.71
C VAL A 579 -1.56 5.56 -3.52
N LEU A 580 -1.81 6.83 -3.85
CA LEU A 580 -0.76 7.75 -4.30
C LEU A 580 0.00 8.33 -3.08
N PRO A 581 1.28 8.71 -3.22
CA PRO A 581 2.01 9.50 -2.23
C PRO A 581 1.33 10.82 -1.87
N ARG A 582 1.82 11.51 -0.84
CA ARG A 582 1.22 12.74 -0.31
C ARG A 582 2.15 13.96 -0.37
N VAL A 583 3.30 13.82 -1.04
CA VAL A 583 4.38 14.82 -1.11
C VAL A 583 4.82 15.06 -2.57
N ASN A 584 5.22 16.29 -2.85
CA ASN A 584 5.48 16.79 -4.21
C ASN A 584 6.72 16.21 -4.90
N ASN A 585 7.61 15.57 -4.14
CA ASN A 585 8.82 14.89 -4.62
C ASN A 585 8.60 13.40 -4.95
N GLU A 586 7.43 12.83 -4.61
CA GLU A 586 7.07 11.44 -4.88
C GLU A 586 5.95 11.30 -5.94
N ILE A 587 5.37 12.42 -6.40
CA ILE A 587 4.41 12.48 -7.52
C ILE A 587 4.84 13.54 -8.54
N LEU A 588 4.95 13.13 -9.79
CA LEU A 588 4.88 14.04 -10.92
C LEU A 588 3.41 14.25 -11.30
N LEU A 589 2.97 15.51 -11.33
CA LEU A 589 1.68 15.94 -11.88
C LEU A 589 1.96 16.97 -12.99
N VAL A 590 1.52 16.68 -14.22
CA VAL A 590 1.63 17.56 -15.39
C VAL A 590 0.23 17.95 -15.85
N GLU A 591 0.05 19.19 -16.29
CA GLU A 591 -1.16 19.63 -16.98
C GLU A 591 -0.85 19.69 -18.47
N VAL A 592 -1.41 18.74 -19.23
CA VAL A 592 -1.07 18.49 -20.64
C VAL A 592 -2.03 19.24 -21.56
N VAL A 593 -3.30 19.40 -21.15
CA VAL A 593 -4.24 20.33 -21.78
C VAL A 593 -4.92 21.15 -20.70
N GLU A 594 -4.82 22.48 -20.81
CA GLU A 594 -5.25 23.45 -19.80
C GLU A 594 -6.70 23.17 -19.31
N ASN A 595 -6.88 23.12 -17.99
CA ASN A 595 -8.16 22.87 -17.31
C ASN A 595 -8.87 21.55 -17.67
N SER A 596 -8.26 20.63 -18.41
CA SER A 596 -8.99 19.50 -19.02
C SER A 596 -8.25 18.16 -19.12
N HIS A 597 -6.92 18.13 -19.11
CA HIS A 597 -6.14 16.90 -19.17
C HIS A 597 -4.87 16.99 -18.31
N TRP A 598 -4.68 16.01 -17.41
CA TRP A 598 -3.52 15.94 -16.51
C TRP A 598 -2.91 14.55 -16.47
N ALA A 599 -1.57 14.46 -16.50
CA ALA A 599 -0.83 13.22 -16.32
C ALA A 599 -0.25 13.12 -14.90
N ILE A 600 -0.32 11.94 -14.30
CA ILE A 600 0.24 11.60 -12.98
C ILE A 600 1.20 10.42 -13.11
N THR A 601 2.44 10.58 -12.63
CA THR A 601 3.34 9.44 -12.35
C THR A 601 3.60 9.36 -10.86
N ASN A 602 3.30 8.21 -10.26
CA ASN A 602 3.73 7.85 -8.90
C ASN A 602 5.20 7.42 -8.95
N LEU A 603 6.11 8.21 -8.37
CA LEU A 603 7.55 7.98 -8.48
C LEU A 603 8.05 6.85 -7.57
N ASN A 604 7.25 6.38 -6.62
CA ASN A 604 7.59 5.28 -5.73
C ASN A 604 7.39 3.89 -6.36
N ASN A 605 6.62 3.79 -7.45
CA ASN A 605 6.40 2.53 -8.19
C ASN A 605 6.43 2.68 -9.72
N MET A 606 6.66 3.90 -10.21
CA MET A 606 6.65 4.31 -11.63
C MET A 606 5.36 3.96 -12.39
N THR A 607 4.21 3.88 -11.70
CA THR A 607 2.90 3.71 -12.35
C THR A 607 2.32 5.07 -12.80
N HIS A 608 1.81 5.09 -14.04
CA HIS A 608 1.36 6.28 -14.75
C HIS A 608 -0.15 6.27 -15.07
N TYR A 609 -0.80 7.42 -14.88
CA TYR A 609 -2.23 7.65 -15.05
C TYR A 609 -2.47 8.95 -15.82
N SER A 610 -3.51 9.01 -16.64
CA SER A 610 -4.02 10.24 -17.26
C SER A 610 -5.40 10.55 -16.70
N ILE A 611 -5.73 11.83 -16.53
CA ILE A 611 -7.01 12.30 -15.97
C ILE A 611 -7.66 13.23 -16.98
N PHE A 612 -8.79 12.82 -17.54
CA PHE A 612 -9.55 13.59 -18.52
C PHE A 612 -10.80 14.19 -17.89
N LEU A 613 -11.01 15.49 -18.06
CA LEU A 613 -12.31 16.12 -17.80
C LEU A 613 -13.28 15.74 -18.93
N ARG A 614 -14.18 14.79 -18.68
CA ARG A 614 -15.15 14.29 -19.67
C ARG A 614 -16.56 14.31 -19.08
N ASN A 615 -17.44 15.05 -19.75
CA ASN A 615 -18.81 15.34 -19.28
C ASN A 615 -18.76 16.01 -17.89
N GLU A 616 -19.57 15.54 -16.94
CA GLU A 616 -19.62 16.04 -15.55
C GLU A 616 -18.71 15.24 -14.59
N SER A 617 -17.64 14.62 -15.10
CA SER A 617 -16.71 13.79 -14.31
C SER A 617 -15.25 13.94 -14.74
N LEU A 618 -14.33 13.74 -13.80
CA LEU A 618 -12.93 13.42 -14.11
C LEU A 618 -12.82 11.91 -14.31
N GLU A 619 -12.41 11.46 -15.50
CA GLU A 619 -12.13 10.06 -15.81
C GLU A 619 -10.62 9.81 -15.69
N VAL A 620 -10.23 8.96 -14.75
CA VAL A 620 -8.83 8.54 -14.57
C VAL A 620 -8.60 7.26 -15.37
N GLU A 621 -7.70 7.29 -16.35
CA GLU A 621 -7.23 6.13 -17.11
C GLU A 621 -5.83 5.73 -16.62
N ILE A 622 -5.62 4.47 -16.25
CA ILE A 622 -4.25 3.94 -16.08
C ILE A 622 -3.71 3.46 -17.42
N GLN A 623 -2.47 3.81 -17.76
CA GLN A 623 -1.98 3.68 -19.14
C GLN A 623 -1.16 2.40 -19.38
N PRO A 624 -1.14 1.85 -20.62
CA PRO A 624 -0.22 0.78 -21.02
C PRO A 624 1.23 1.10 -20.65
N GLN A 625 1.83 0.26 -19.80
CA GLN A 625 3.18 0.47 -19.30
C GLN A 625 3.99 -0.82 -19.13
N LEU A 626 5.27 -0.75 -19.50
CA LEU A 626 6.27 -1.78 -19.30
C LEU A 626 7.30 -1.29 -18.28
N TYR A 627 7.69 -2.15 -17.33
CA TYR A 627 8.70 -1.86 -16.33
C TYR A 627 9.66 -3.03 -16.17
N CYS A 628 10.97 -2.76 -16.23
CA CYS A 628 12.04 -3.74 -16.16
C CYS A 628 13.28 -3.09 -15.53
N ALA A 629 13.37 -3.14 -14.20
CA ALA A 629 14.48 -2.66 -13.39
C ALA A 629 15.01 -3.82 -12.52
N PRO A 630 16.09 -4.51 -12.93
CA PRO A 630 16.59 -5.71 -12.23
C PRO A 630 17.13 -5.44 -10.83
N GLN A 631 17.53 -4.21 -10.56
CA GLN A 631 17.93 -3.66 -9.25
C GLN A 631 17.46 -2.20 -9.17
N GLU A 632 17.46 -1.64 -7.96
CA GLU A 632 17.27 -0.19 -7.79
C GLU A 632 18.34 0.58 -8.55
N THR A 633 17.88 1.55 -9.35
CA THR A 633 18.65 2.23 -10.38
C THR A 633 18.33 3.73 -10.35
N PHE A 634 19.27 4.57 -10.75
CA PHE A 634 19.09 6.03 -10.81
C PHE A 634 19.43 6.55 -12.20
N ILE A 635 18.62 7.49 -12.72
CA ILE A 635 18.93 8.27 -13.92
C ILE A 635 18.80 9.75 -13.53
N GLY A 636 19.94 10.44 -13.45
CA GLY A 636 20.03 11.67 -12.67
C GLY A 636 19.57 11.44 -11.23
N SER A 637 18.80 12.37 -10.69
CA SER A 637 18.16 12.25 -9.37
C SER A 637 16.80 11.55 -9.38
N PHE A 638 16.37 10.95 -10.50
CA PHE A 638 15.19 10.08 -10.52
C PHE A 638 15.55 8.64 -10.13
N LYS A 639 14.81 8.12 -9.16
CA LYS A 639 14.94 6.76 -8.63
C LYS A 639 13.99 5.81 -9.37
N PHE A 640 14.50 4.65 -9.74
CA PHE A 640 13.77 3.56 -10.36
C PHE A 640 13.92 2.31 -9.48
N PRO A 641 12.92 1.99 -8.63
CA PRO A 641 12.95 0.83 -7.74
C PRO A 641 13.11 -0.51 -8.47
N GLN A 642 13.56 -1.54 -7.76
CA GLN A 642 13.62 -2.90 -8.33
C GLN A 642 12.21 -3.42 -8.65
N GLY A 643 11.99 -3.91 -9.87
CA GLY A 643 10.72 -4.50 -10.26
C GLY A 643 10.66 -4.93 -11.73
N PHE A 644 9.75 -5.87 -12.04
CA PHE A 644 9.41 -6.24 -13.41
C PHE A 644 7.89 -6.40 -13.51
N HIS A 645 7.23 -5.54 -14.30
CA HIS A 645 5.80 -5.65 -14.54
C HIS A 645 5.40 -5.13 -15.92
N LEU A 646 4.29 -5.66 -16.42
CA LEU A 646 3.58 -5.17 -17.61
C LEU A 646 2.13 -4.92 -17.18
N GLU A 647 1.65 -3.69 -17.35
CA GLU A 647 0.24 -3.36 -17.17
C GLU A 647 -0.38 -3.16 -18.55
N ALA A 648 -1.34 -4.02 -18.89
CA ALA A 648 -1.94 -4.09 -20.21
C ALA A 648 -3.39 -4.58 -20.16
N LYS A 649 -4.14 -4.35 -21.25
CA LYS A 649 -5.50 -4.88 -21.41
C LYS A 649 -5.44 -6.28 -22.01
N MET A 650 -5.97 -7.27 -21.30
CA MET A 650 -6.16 -8.62 -21.79
C MET A 650 -7.52 -8.71 -22.49
N ASP A 651 -7.53 -9.12 -23.75
CA ASP A 651 -8.72 -9.39 -24.56
C ASP A 651 -8.69 -10.87 -24.95
N HIS A 652 -9.39 -11.72 -24.17
CA HIS A 652 -9.25 -13.17 -24.27
C HIS A 652 -10.58 -13.90 -24.09
N LEU A 653 -10.85 -14.86 -24.97
CA LEU A 653 -12.11 -15.62 -25.09
C LEU A 653 -13.36 -14.71 -25.09
N PHE A 654 -13.93 -14.47 -23.91
CA PHE A 654 -15.20 -13.78 -23.66
C PHE A 654 -15.05 -12.59 -22.68
N PHE A 655 -13.85 -12.30 -22.16
CA PHE A 655 -13.62 -11.23 -21.19
C PHE A 655 -12.54 -10.23 -21.64
N LYS A 656 -12.68 -8.97 -21.19
CA LYS A 656 -11.76 -7.88 -21.50
C LYS A 656 -11.42 -7.13 -20.22
N THR A 657 -10.24 -7.40 -19.65
CA THR A 657 -9.86 -6.88 -18.32
C THR A 657 -8.48 -6.22 -18.32
N GLN A 658 -8.22 -5.41 -17.30
CA GLN A 658 -6.86 -5.00 -16.94
C GLN A 658 -6.12 -6.17 -16.29
N VAL A 659 -4.88 -6.41 -16.70
CA VAL A 659 -3.97 -7.28 -15.94
C VAL A 659 -2.67 -6.54 -15.66
N ARG A 660 -2.29 -6.45 -14.38
CA ARG A 660 -0.90 -6.25 -13.98
C ARG A 660 -0.22 -7.61 -13.97
N ILE A 661 0.65 -7.83 -14.95
CA ILE A 661 1.49 -9.03 -15.05
C ILE A 661 2.80 -8.73 -14.32
N GLU A 662 3.01 -9.35 -13.17
CA GLU A 662 4.28 -9.33 -12.45
C GLU A 662 5.19 -10.44 -13.01
N ALA A 663 6.47 -10.14 -13.17
CA ALA A 663 7.47 -11.12 -13.57
C ALA A 663 8.51 -11.34 -12.47
N GLU A 664 8.73 -12.60 -12.10
CA GLU A 664 9.82 -13.00 -11.21
C GLU A 664 10.95 -13.63 -12.04
N PRO A 665 12.13 -12.98 -12.17
CA PRO A 665 13.23 -13.48 -12.98
C PRO A 665 13.62 -14.92 -12.63
N LYS A 666 13.75 -15.78 -13.66
CA LYS A 666 14.05 -17.22 -13.55
C LYS A 666 12.96 -18.08 -12.88
N LYS A 667 11.83 -17.51 -12.47
CA LYS A 667 10.63 -18.23 -11.99
C LYS A 667 9.49 -18.20 -13.02
N GLY A 668 9.20 -17.03 -13.59
CA GLY A 668 8.13 -16.85 -14.59
C GLY A 668 7.26 -15.63 -14.29
N ILE A 669 5.94 -15.74 -14.55
CA ILE A 669 5.00 -14.61 -14.40
C ILE A 669 3.81 -14.96 -13.51
N ALA A 670 3.13 -13.93 -13.00
CA ALA A 670 1.86 -14.02 -12.30
C ALA A 670 1.00 -12.77 -12.54
N GLY A 671 -0.29 -12.86 -12.24
CA GLY A 671 -1.18 -11.70 -12.26
C GLY A 671 -2.52 -12.02 -11.61
N LYS A 672 -3.20 -10.98 -11.14
CA LYS A 672 -4.59 -11.02 -10.66
C LYS A 672 -5.36 -9.86 -11.29
N ALA A 673 -6.66 -10.05 -11.49
CA ALA A 673 -7.56 -9.03 -12.04
C ALA A 673 -9.01 -9.30 -11.60
N GLU A 674 -9.83 -8.26 -11.57
CA GLU A 674 -11.29 -8.40 -11.54
C GLU A 674 -11.83 -8.26 -12.97
N ILE A 675 -12.89 -8.99 -13.31
CA ILE A 675 -13.48 -9.01 -14.65
C ILE A 675 -15.00 -8.85 -14.57
N ASP A 676 -15.59 -8.22 -15.58
CA ASP A 676 -17.04 -8.04 -15.68
C ASP A 676 -17.80 -9.38 -15.56
N PRO A 677 -19.02 -9.40 -15.00
CA PRO A 677 -19.84 -10.60 -14.90
C PRO A 677 -20.03 -11.30 -16.24
N ILE A 678 -19.67 -12.58 -16.30
CA ILE A 678 -19.87 -13.39 -17.51
C ILE A 678 -21.32 -13.85 -17.50
N ILE A 679 -22.11 -13.44 -18.49
CA ILE A 679 -23.52 -13.81 -18.60
C ILE A 679 -23.76 -14.39 -20.00
N ILE A 680 -24.29 -15.60 -20.07
CA ILE A 680 -24.58 -16.31 -21.32
C ILE A 680 -26.09 -16.51 -21.43
N PHE A 681 -26.68 -15.98 -22.50
CA PHE A 681 -28.13 -15.85 -22.71
C PHE A 681 -28.85 -15.00 -21.64
N ASN A 682 -28.90 -15.44 -20.38
CA ASN A 682 -29.41 -14.69 -19.25
C ASN A 682 -28.74 -15.16 -17.92
N PRO A 683 -28.86 -14.43 -16.79
CA PRO A 683 -28.20 -14.79 -15.54
C PRO A 683 -28.58 -16.16 -14.96
N ASP A 684 -29.85 -16.56 -15.11
CA ASP A 684 -30.38 -17.84 -14.61
C ASP A 684 -29.91 -19.05 -15.43
N PHE A 685 -29.67 -18.86 -16.74
CA PHE A 685 -29.20 -19.91 -17.65
C PHE A 685 -27.76 -20.29 -17.35
N PHE A 686 -26.84 -19.32 -17.47
CA PHE A 686 -25.45 -19.45 -17.03
C PHE A 686 -24.84 -18.07 -16.79
N SER A 687 -24.33 -17.85 -15.58
CA SER A 687 -23.49 -16.70 -15.27
C SER A 687 -22.38 -17.01 -14.27
N ILE A 688 -21.33 -16.17 -14.27
CA ILE A 688 -20.22 -16.21 -13.32
C ILE A 688 -19.97 -14.81 -12.76
N THR A 689 -19.95 -14.70 -11.43
CA THR A 689 -19.94 -13.44 -10.68
C THR A 689 -18.96 -13.51 -9.49
N GLY A 690 -18.74 -12.38 -8.82
CA GLY A 690 -18.03 -12.33 -7.54
C GLY A 690 -18.94 -12.67 -6.35
N GLU A 691 -18.36 -12.71 -5.14
CA GLU A 691 -19.09 -12.87 -3.88
C GLU A 691 -20.20 -11.82 -3.69
N ASP A 692 -19.98 -10.62 -4.23
CA ASP A 692 -20.89 -9.47 -4.18
C ASP A 692 -21.75 -9.29 -5.45
N GLY A 693 -21.65 -10.23 -6.40
CA GLY A 693 -22.33 -10.18 -7.69
C GLY A 693 -21.74 -9.24 -8.75
N ARG A 694 -20.68 -8.46 -8.45
CA ARG A 694 -20.21 -7.37 -9.34
C ARG A 694 -19.16 -7.76 -10.37
N GLY A 695 -18.36 -8.81 -10.14
CA GLY A 695 -17.37 -9.29 -11.11
C GLY A 695 -16.56 -10.46 -10.58
N ALA A 696 -16.12 -11.37 -11.46
CA ALA A 696 -15.32 -12.53 -11.05
C ALA A 696 -13.82 -12.19 -11.01
N ARG A 697 -13.03 -12.94 -10.22
CA ARG A 697 -11.60 -12.66 -10.02
C ARG A 697 -10.73 -13.63 -10.83
N LEU A 698 -9.98 -13.09 -11.79
CA LEU A 698 -8.97 -13.81 -12.55
C LEU A 698 -7.67 -13.93 -11.72
N SER A 699 -7.03 -15.09 -11.72
CA SER A 699 -5.71 -15.30 -11.12
C SER A 699 -4.88 -16.25 -11.98
N PHE A 700 -3.59 -15.95 -12.17
CA PHE A 700 -2.65 -16.89 -12.77
C PHE A 700 -1.26 -16.78 -12.18
N SER A 701 -0.53 -17.89 -12.24
CA SER A 701 0.92 -17.92 -12.04
C SER A 701 1.55 -19.11 -12.75
N THR A 702 2.74 -18.92 -13.31
CA THR A 702 3.51 -20.00 -13.94
C THR A 702 4.48 -20.69 -12.98
N PHE A 703 4.44 -20.37 -11.69
CA PHE A 703 5.34 -20.89 -10.65
C PHE A 703 4.62 -21.05 -9.30
N PRO A 704 5.11 -21.89 -8.38
CA PRO A 704 4.45 -22.09 -7.09
C PRO A 704 4.54 -20.86 -6.16
N LYS A 705 3.39 -20.39 -5.68
CA LYS A 705 3.24 -19.33 -4.68
C LYS A 705 3.05 -19.94 -3.29
N VAL A 706 4.13 -20.46 -2.70
CA VAL A 706 4.13 -21.20 -1.42
C VAL A 706 3.52 -20.41 -0.24
N ASN A 707 3.63 -19.08 -0.26
CA ASN A 707 3.09 -18.19 0.78
C ASN A 707 1.65 -17.71 0.51
N GLU A 708 1.00 -18.19 -0.56
CA GLU A 708 -0.38 -17.78 -0.87
C GLU A 708 -1.38 -18.39 0.13
N THR A 709 -2.33 -17.55 0.54
CA THR A 709 -3.31 -17.84 1.58
C THR A 709 -4.30 -18.91 1.12
N GLU A 710 -4.90 -18.68 -0.06
CA GLU A 710 -5.81 -19.58 -0.75
C GLU A 710 -5.06 -20.80 -1.31
N GLU A 711 -5.40 -22.00 -0.81
CA GLU A 711 -4.64 -23.23 -1.13
C GLU A 711 -4.67 -23.57 -2.63
N GLY A 712 -5.79 -23.33 -3.31
CA GLY A 712 -5.94 -23.57 -4.75
C GLY A 712 -5.10 -22.63 -5.65
N LEU A 713 -4.49 -21.57 -5.09
CA LEU A 713 -3.65 -20.61 -5.81
C LEU A 713 -2.15 -20.81 -5.57
N ARG A 714 -1.76 -21.82 -4.78
CA ARG A 714 -0.35 -22.10 -4.43
C ARG A 714 0.44 -22.77 -5.55
N ASP A 715 -0.19 -23.59 -6.37
CA ASP A 715 0.45 -24.23 -7.52
C ASP A 715 0.37 -23.35 -8.79
N PRO A 716 1.16 -23.62 -9.84
CA PRO A 716 1.02 -22.95 -11.14
C PRO A 716 -0.39 -23.16 -11.71
N HIS A 717 -1.07 -22.07 -12.06
CA HIS A 717 -2.50 -22.07 -12.34
C HIS A 717 -2.91 -20.98 -13.34
N PHE A 718 -4.06 -21.16 -13.99
CA PHE A 718 -4.81 -20.10 -14.67
C PHE A 718 -6.30 -20.31 -14.37
N LEU A 719 -6.80 -19.53 -13.41
CA LEU A 719 -8.10 -19.74 -12.79
C LEU A 719 -8.93 -18.45 -12.86
N LEU A 720 -10.24 -18.66 -12.90
CA LEU A 720 -11.24 -17.67 -12.58
C LEU A 720 -11.92 -18.11 -11.28
N ILE A 721 -12.17 -17.17 -10.39
CA ILE A 721 -12.60 -17.43 -9.02
C ILE A 721 -13.86 -16.62 -8.77
N GLY A 722 -14.94 -17.30 -8.39
CA GLY A 722 -16.23 -16.65 -8.21
C GLY A 722 -17.38 -17.64 -8.02
N ASN A 723 -18.58 -17.08 -7.96
CA ASN A 723 -19.82 -17.84 -7.87
C ASN A 723 -20.31 -18.16 -9.29
N ILE A 724 -20.73 -19.40 -9.52
CA ILE A 724 -21.38 -19.83 -10.76
C ILE A 724 -22.87 -19.97 -10.48
N HIS A 725 -23.69 -19.32 -11.29
CA HIS A 725 -25.12 -19.60 -11.36
C HIS A 725 -25.40 -20.38 -12.65
N ILE A 726 -26.08 -21.52 -12.56
CA ILE A 726 -26.37 -22.36 -13.72
C ILE A 726 -27.73 -23.05 -13.59
N LEU A 727 -28.65 -22.75 -14.52
CA LEU A 727 -30.00 -23.33 -14.59
C LEU A 727 -30.77 -23.28 -13.26
N GLY A 728 -30.59 -22.20 -12.49
CA GLY A 728 -31.17 -22.01 -11.15
C GLY A 728 -30.34 -22.51 -9.97
N LEU A 729 -29.18 -23.12 -10.19
CA LEU A 729 -28.30 -23.67 -9.15
C LEU A 729 -27.14 -22.72 -8.88
N ASP A 730 -27.02 -22.27 -7.62
CA ASP A 730 -25.89 -21.48 -7.13
C ASP A 730 -24.74 -22.39 -6.67
N ILE A 731 -23.52 -22.10 -7.15
CA ILE A 731 -22.29 -22.79 -6.77
C ILE A 731 -21.28 -21.74 -6.33
N LEU A 732 -20.97 -21.68 -5.04
CA LEU A 732 -20.19 -20.61 -4.43
C LEU A 732 -18.67 -20.88 -4.49
N GLU A 733 -17.85 -19.84 -4.34
CA GLU A 733 -16.39 -19.91 -4.10
C GLU A 733 -15.62 -20.83 -5.06
N THR A 734 -16.03 -20.92 -6.33
CA THR A 734 -15.57 -21.97 -7.25
C THR A 734 -14.28 -21.58 -7.97
N HIS A 735 -13.26 -22.44 -7.90
CA HIS A 735 -12.08 -22.38 -8.77
C HIS A 735 -12.41 -22.96 -10.16
N ILE A 736 -12.43 -22.08 -11.16
CA ILE A 736 -12.82 -22.40 -12.54
C ILE A 736 -11.56 -22.40 -13.41
N LEU A 737 -11.20 -23.56 -13.95
CA LEU A 737 -10.01 -23.69 -14.80
C LEU A 737 -10.28 -23.14 -16.20
N ILE A 738 -9.44 -22.20 -16.64
CA ILE A 738 -9.44 -21.69 -18.02
C ILE A 738 -8.53 -22.56 -18.89
N ASN A 739 -9.07 -23.05 -20.00
CA ASN A 739 -8.35 -23.80 -21.03
C ASN A 739 -8.54 -23.13 -22.40
N THR A 740 -7.82 -23.61 -23.43
CA THR A 740 -7.96 -23.15 -24.82
C THR A 740 -9.38 -23.29 -25.39
N ASP A 741 -10.15 -24.23 -24.84
CA ASP A 741 -11.44 -24.69 -25.37
C ASP A 741 -12.64 -24.20 -24.53
N GLY A 742 -12.40 -23.38 -23.50
CA GLY A 742 -13.41 -22.89 -22.55
C GLY A 742 -13.04 -23.17 -21.09
N ILE A 743 -14.04 -23.46 -20.25
CA ILE A 743 -13.90 -23.54 -18.79
C ILE A 743 -14.39 -24.87 -18.20
N SER A 744 -13.87 -25.23 -17.02
CA SER A 744 -14.26 -26.45 -16.30
C SER A 744 -14.17 -26.29 -14.79
N PHE A 745 -15.12 -26.85 -14.06
CA PHE A 745 -15.21 -26.79 -12.60
C PHE A 745 -15.81 -28.10 -12.04
N LYS A 746 -15.71 -28.33 -10.73
CA LYS A 746 -16.35 -29.47 -10.04
C LYS A 746 -16.87 -29.00 -8.70
N ALA A 747 -18.01 -29.53 -8.25
CA ALA A 747 -18.71 -29.04 -7.08
C ALA A 747 -19.49 -30.14 -6.35
N VAL A 748 -20.02 -29.79 -5.18
CA VAL A 748 -21.09 -30.51 -4.49
C VAL A 748 -22.08 -29.44 -4.05
N ALA A 749 -23.34 -29.55 -4.47
CA ALA A 749 -24.36 -28.52 -4.27
C ALA A 749 -25.70 -29.17 -3.93
N GLU A 750 -26.49 -28.53 -3.06
CA GLU A 750 -27.82 -28.97 -2.60
C GLU A 750 -27.90 -30.33 -1.85
N PRO A 751 -28.88 -30.52 -0.95
CA PRO A 751 -29.01 -31.77 -0.18
C PRO A 751 -29.61 -32.93 -0.98
N PHE A 752 -30.07 -32.69 -2.22
CA PHE A 752 -30.67 -33.70 -3.11
C PHE A 752 -29.82 -34.02 -4.35
N ILE A 753 -28.74 -33.26 -4.63
CA ILE A 753 -27.74 -33.57 -5.66
C ILE A 753 -26.47 -34.02 -4.92
N HIS A 754 -26.26 -35.33 -4.85
CA HIS A 754 -25.19 -35.91 -4.04
C HIS A 754 -23.79 -35.73 -4.66
N GLN A 755 -23.71 -35.53 -5.98
CA GLN A 755 -22.48 -35.30 -6.75
C GLN A 755 -22.78 -34.44 -7.99
N LEU A 756 -21.83 -33.56 -8.37
CA LEU A 756 -21.97 -32.64 -9.49
C LEU A 756 -20.62 -32.45 -10.23
N ASP A 757 -20.52 -32.98 -11.44
CA ASP A 757 -19.34 -32.83 -12.32
C ASP A 757 -19.74 -32.11 -13.61
N TRP A 758 -19.25 -30.88 -13.84
CA TRP A 758 -19.76 -30.00 -14.90
C TRP A 758 -18.65 -29.35 -15.73
N THR A 759 -18.72 -29.49 -17.05
CA THR A 759 -17.79 -28.87 -18.01
C THR A 759 -18.54 -27.89 -18.89
N ALA A 760 -17.99 -26.69 -19.14
CA ALA A 760 -18.65 -25.65 -19.94
C ALA A 760 -17.69 -25.03 -20.98
N ARG A 761 -17.83 -25.45 -22.23
CA ARG A 761 -17.07 -24.91 -23.36
C ARG A 761 -17.77 -23.67 -23.90
N LEU A 762 -17.00 -22.60 -24.07
CA LEU A 762 -17.48 -21.29 -24.53
C LEU A 762 -16.47 -20.73 -25.52
N ASN A 763 -16.89 -20.52 -26.77
CA ASN A 763 -16.01 -20.02 -27.83
C ASN A 763 -16.17 -18.50 -28.06
N LYS A 764 -15.27 -17.92 -28.88
CA LYS A 764 -15.24 -16.48 -29.18
C LYS A 764 -16.52 -15.96 -29.85
N ASP A 765 -17.24 -16.83 -30.55
CA ASP A 765 -18.49 -16.52 -31.25
C ASP A 765 -19.73 -16.69 -30.33
N THR A 766 -19.51 -16.65 -29.01
CA THR A 766 -20.50 -16.84 -27.93
C THR A 766 -21.30 -18.14 -27.96
N ASN A 767 -20.88 -19.15 -28.73
CA ASN A 767 -21.49 -20.46 -28.67
C ASN A 767 -21.05 -21.15 -27.38
N PHE A 768 -22.04 -21.50 -26.57
CA PHE A 768 -21.89 -22.19 -25.30
C PHE A 768 -22.34 -23.63 -25.45
N SER A 769 -21.59 -24.56 -24.87
CA SER A 769 -21.99 -25.96 -24.76
C SER A 769 -21.44 -26.51 -23.45
N SER A 770 -22.33 -27.02 -22.61
CA SER A 770 -21.95 -27.51 -21.30
C SER A 770 -22.66 -28.81 -20.96
N GLU A 771 -21.98 -29.66 -20.21
CA GLU A 771 -22.46 -30.98 -19.82
C GLU A 771 -22.20 -31.19 -18.33
N GLY A 772 -23.28 -31.51 -17.61
CA GLY A 772 -23.29 -31.86 -16.19
C GLY A 772 -23.68 -33.30 -15.98
N ASN A 773 -22.92 -34.01 -15.16
CA ASN A 773 -23.29 -35.30 -14.62
C ASN A 773 -23.67 -35.13 -13.14
N LEU A 774 -24.91 -35.51 -12.79
CA LEU A 774 -25.50 -35.34 -11.47
C LEU A 774 -25.96 -36.69 -10.90
N VAL A 775 -25.89 -36.83 -9.57
CA VAL A 775 -26.52 -37.95 -8.85
C VAL A 775 -27.67 -37.40 -8.00
N VAL A 776 -28.91 -37.58 -8.46
CA VAL A 776 -30.11 -37.00 -7.85
C VAL A 776 -30.83 -38.02 -6.95
N GLY A 777 -31.10 -37.64 -5.70
CA GLY A 777 -31.91 -38.45 -4.78
C GLY A 777 -33.41 -38.25 -5.02
N ILE A 778 -34.14 -39.33 -5.32
CA ILE A 778 -35.59 -39.32 -5.54
C ILE A 778 -36.28 -40.13 -4.43
N LYS A 779 -37.03 -39.41 -3.57
CA LYS A 779 -37.76 -39.98 -2.43
C LYS A 779 -39.25 -39.65 -2.54
N GLN A 780 -40.03 -40.53 -3.15
CA GLN A 780 -41.43 -40.30 -3.52
C GLN A 780 -42.29 -41.57 -3.33
N THR A 781 -43.62 -41.43 -3.30
CA THR A 781 -44.53 -42.59 -3.26
C THR A 781 -45.16 -42.82 -4.62
N LEU A 782 -44.92 -43.99 -5.22
CA LEU A 782 -45.62 -44.42 -6.43
C LEU A 782 -47.02 -44.91 -6.06
N ASP A 783 -48.04 -44.33 -6.67
CA ASP A 783 -49.40 -44.86 -6.71
C ASP A 783 -49.70 -45.30 -8.14
N ALA A 784 -49.93 -46.60 -8.33
CA ALA A 784 -50.31 -47.22 -9.60
C ALA A 784 -51.79 -47.66 -9.62
N GLY A 785 -52.62 -47.13 -8.71
CA GLY A 785 -54.04 -47.41 -8.61
C GLY A 785 -54.31 -48.87 -8.22
N SER A 786 -55.04 -49.60 -9.06
CA SER A 786 -55.39 -51.01 -8.83
C SER A 786 -54.17 -51.96 -8.82
N LEU A 787 -53.01 -51.51 -9.32
CA LEU A 787 -51.74 -52.24 -9.23
C LEU A 787 -50.97 -51.99 -7.93
N GLY A 788 -51.51 -51.16 -7.01
CA GLY A 788 -50.97 -50.92 -5.68
C GLY A 788 -50.00 -49.73 -5.58
N LYS A 789 -49.36 -49.62 -4.41
CA LYS A 789 -48.42 -48.54 -4.07
C LYS A 789 -47.04 -49.08 -3.67
N THR A 790 -46.00 -48.28 -3.90
CA THR A 790 -44.65 -48.53 -3.34
C THR A 790 -43.96 -47.21 -2.98
N ASN A 791 -43.10 -47.24 -1.97
CA ASN A 791 -42.19 -46.13 -1.72
C ASN A 791 -40.97 -46.28 -2.63
N ILE A 792 -40.57 -45.19 -3.28
CA ILE A 792 -39.36 -45.07 -4.10
C ILE A 792 -38.37 -44.22 -3.33
N ASP A 793 -37.16 -44.74 -3.14
CA ASP A 793 -36.06 -44.11 -2.41
C ASP A 793 -34.78 -44.52 -3.14
N LEU A 794 -34.45 -43.80 -4.21
CA LEU A 794 -33.46 -44.21 -5.23
C LEU A 794 -32.51 -43.05 -5.59
N LEU A 795 -31.33 -43.41 -6.06
CA LEU A 795 -30.43 -42.48 -6.76
C LEU A 795 -30.62 -42.62 -8.27
N VAL A 796 -30.71 -41.48 -8.95
CA VAL A 796 -30.76 -41.38 -10.42
C VAL A 796 -29.46 -40.76 -10.90
N ASN A 797 -28.77 -41.43 -11.82
CA ASN A 797 -27.63 -40.84 -12.53
C ASN A 797 -28.19 -40.04 -13.71
N VAL A 798 -27.88 -38.75 -13.76
CA VAL A 798 -28.44 -37.79 -14.73
C VAL A 798 -27.30 -37.16 -15.52
N SER A 799 -27.51 -36.98 -16.82
CA SER A 799 -26.67 -36.18 -17.70
C SER A 799 -27.52 -35.06 -18.29
N VAL A 800 -27.17 -33.81 -17.97
CA VAL A 800 -27.80 -32.60 -18.50
C VAL A 800 -26.82 -31.96 -19.48
N GLN A 801 -27.31 -31.56 -20.64
CA GLN A 801 -26.54 -30.88 -21.68
C GLN A 801 -27.25 -29.57 -22.02
N ALA A 802 -26.60 -28.44 -21.71
CA ALA A 802 -27.12 -27.10 -21.97
C ALA A 802 -26.26 -26.39 -23.02
N SER A 803 -26.89 -25.84 -24.05
CA SER A 803 -26.16 -25.16 -25.14
C SER A 803 -26.84 -23.88 -25.62
N LEU A 804 -26.05 -22.97 -26.17
CA LEU A 804 -26.49 -21.76 -26.87
C LEU A 804 -25.85 -21.79 -28.26
N LEU A 805 -26.66 -22.02 -29.30
CA LEU A 805 -26.21 -22.08 -30.69
C LEU A 805 -26.98 -21.04 -31.50
N ASN A 806 -26.29 -20.13 -32.20
CA ASN A 806 -26.94 -19.02 -32.93
C ASN A 806 -27.94 -18.22 -32.08
N GLN A 807 -27.60 -17.96 -30.81
CA GLN A 807 -28.46 -17.29 -29.81
C GLN A 807 -29.74 -18.06 -29.38
N LEU A 808 -29.91 -19.32 -29.80
CA LEU A 808 -31.01 -20.18 -29.35
C LEU A 808 -30.52 -21.10 -28.21
N PRO A 809 -31.08 -20.97 -26.99
CA PRO A 809 -30.76 -21.86 -25.87
C PRO A 809 -31.49 -23.21 -26.00
N SER A 810 -30.90 -24.26 -25.44
CA SER A 810 -31.48 -25.61 -25.31
C SER A 810 -30.92 -26.30 -24.06
N VAL A 811 -31.70 -27.18 -23.43
CA VAL A 811 -31.30 -27.88 -22.20
C VAL A 811 -31.88 -29.30 -22.19
N THR A 812 -31.16 -30.26 -22.77
CA THR A 812 -31.57 -31.66 -22.82
C THR A 812 -31.10 -32.42 -21.58
N CYS A 813 -32.01 -33.11 -20.91
CA CYS A 813 -31.76 -33.97 -19.76
C CYS A 813 -32.05 -35.44 -20.09
N LYS A 814 -31.16 -36.35 -19.70
CA LYS A 814 -31.30 -37.82 -19.82
C LYS A 814 -30.84 -38.50 -18.53
N GLY A 815 -31.38 -39.66 -18.20
CA GLY A 815 -31.02 -40.31 -16.93
C GLY A 815 -31.14 -41.83 -16.91
N ASN A 816 -30.62 -42.45 -15.85
CA ASN A 816 -30.80 -43.87 -15.55
C ASN A 816 -30.90 -44.12 -14.05
N PHE A 817 -31.65 -45.15 -13.68
CA PHE A 817 -31.79 -45.64 -12.31
C PHE A 817 -31.92 -47.16 -12.32
N GLU A 818 -31.71 -47.80 -11.18
CA GLU A 818 -31.97 -49.24 -11.01
C GLU A 818 -33.07 -49.44 -9.97
N PHE A 819 -34.07 -50.25 -10.32
CA PHE A 819 -35.20 -50.57 -9.43
C PHE A 819 -35.41 -52.08 -9.40
N VAL A 820 -35.24 -52.70 -8.23
CA VAL A 820 -35.37 -54.16 -8.01
C VAL A 820 -34.51 -54.98 -8.99
N GLY A 821 -33.26 -54.53 -9.24
CA GLY A 821 -32.33 -55.15 -10.19
C GLY A 821 -32.64 -54.88 -11.68
N ILE A 822 -33.69 -54.13 -11.99
CA ILE A 822 -34.05 -53.73 -13.37
C ILE A 822 -33.44 -52.35 -13.66
N LYS A 823 -32.55 -52.29 -14.64
CA LYS A 823 -31.97 -51.03 -15.12
C LYS A 823 -32.97 -50.30 -16.01
N CYS A 824 -33.29 -49.07 -15.63
CA CYS A 824 -34.28 -48.23 -16.25
C CYS A 824 -33.61 -46.98 -16.84
N THR A 825 -33.92 -46.67 -18.10
CA THR A 825 -33.41 -45.48 -18.80
C THR A 825 -34.53 -44.46 -18.94
N ILE A 826 -34.29 -43.25 -18.47
CA ILE A 826 -35.14 -42.09 -18.74
C ILE A 826 -34.71 -41.52 -20.10
N PRO A 827 -35.61 -41.50 -21.11
CA PRO A 827 -35.28 -40.97 -22.43
C PRO A 827 -34.95 -39.46 -22.36
N PRO A 828 -34.24 -38.90 -23.35
CA PRO A 828 -33.96 -37.47 -23.38
C PRO A 828 -35.24 -36.62 -23.37
N PHE A 829 -35.27 -35.59 -22.52
CA PHE A 829 -36.35 -34.61 -22.40
C PHE A 829 -35.77 -33.19 -22.20
N GLU A 830 -36.48 -32.16 -22.64
CA GLU A 830 -36.04 -30.77 -22.45
C GLU A 830 -36.42 -30.24 -21.06
N LEU A 831 -35.53 -29.43 -20.49
CA LEU A 831 -35.73 -28.60 -19.30
C LEU A 831 -36.00 -27.14 -19.71
N SER A 832 -36.42 -26.31 -18.75
CA SER A 832 -36.56 -24.86 -18.97
C SER A 832 -35.20 -24.21 -19.24
N THR A 833 -35.13 -23.36 -20.26
CA THR A 833 -34.02 -22.41 -20.49
C THR A 833 -34.09 -21.20 -19.57
N ASP A 834 -35.26 -20.98 -18.98
CA ASP A 834 -35.62 -19.78 -18.23
C ASP A 834 -35.83 -20.19 -16.76
N GLY A 835 -34.93 -19.75 -15.88
CA GLY A 835 -35.04 -19.96 -14.43
C GLY A 835 -34.67 -21.36 -13.92
N LYS A 836 -35.42 -21.81 -12.91
CA LYS A 836 -34.96 -22.78 -11.89
C LYS A 836 -35.06 -24.27 -12.27
N ALA A 837 -34.52 -24.64 -13.43
CA ALA A 837 -34.60 -25.98 -13.98
C ALA A 837 -33.92 -27.07 -13.11
N LEU A 838 -32.71 -26.83 -12.58
CA LEU A 838 -32.01 -27.82 -11.74
C LEU A 838 -32.62 -27.99 -10.34
N LEU A 839 -33.19 -26.92 -9.77
CA LEU A 839 -33.90 -27.01 -8.49
C LEU A 839 -35.20 -27.82 -8.61
N ASN A 840 -35.86 -27.78 -9.77
CA ASN A 840 -37.06 -28.57 -10.06
C ASN A 840 -36.75 -29.94 -10.73
N LEU A 841 -35.47 -30.33 -10.80
CA LEU A 841 -35.04 -31.53 -11.52
C LEU A 841 -35.58 -32.81 -10.87
N ALA A 842 -35.67 -32.87 -9.54
CA ALA A 842 -36.18 -34.04 -8.83
C ALA A 842 -37.64 -34.37 -9.20
N ASP A 843 -38.53 -33.36 -9.21
CA ASP A 843 -39.94 -33.55 -9.61
C ASP A 843 -40.08 -33.83 -11.12
N SER A 844 -39.23 -33.19 -11.94
CA SER A 844 -39.18 -33.45 -13.38
C SER A 844 -38.81 -34.90 -13.70
N LEU A 845 -37.74 -35.41 -13.07
CA LEU A 845 -37.33 -36.81 -13.16
C LEU A 845 -38.41 -37.75 -12.61
N TRP A 846 -39.03 -37.40 -11.48
CA TRP A 846 -40.10 -38.19 -10.89
C TRP A 846 -41.29 -38.40 -11.85
N SER A 847 -41.66 -37.38 -12.63
CA SER A 847 -42.71 -37.50 -13.65
C SER A 847 -42.39 -38.60 -14.68
N TYR A 848 -41.19 -38.60 -15.25
CA TYR A 848 -40.77 -39.63 -16.21
C TYR A 848 -40.51 -40.99 -15.56
N MET A 849 -39.93 -41.03 -14.35
CA MET A 849 -39.77 -42.27 -13.58
C MET A 849 -41.10 -42.93 -13.27
N LYS A 850 -42.13 -42.16 -12.91
CA LYS A 850 -43.46 -42.66 -12.63
C LYS A 850 -44.05 -43.44 -13.80
N ASP A 851 -43.95 -42.92 -15.02
CA ASP A 851 -44.47 -43.61 -16.21
C ASP A 851 -43.67 -44.88 -16.54
N ILE A 852 -42.34 -44.85 -16.37
CA ILE A 852 -41.48 -46.04 -16.53
C ILE A 852 -41.81 -47.11 -15.50
N LEU A 853 -41.99 -46.72 -14.23
CA LEU A 853 -42.35 -47.63 -13.14
C LEU A 853 -43.78 -48.20 -13.31
N ILE A 854 -44.75 -47.39 -13.77
CA ILE A 854 -46.09 -47.86 -14.13
C ILE A 854 -46.03 -48.83 -15.32
N MET A 855 -45.14 -48.61 -16.29
CA MET A 855 -44.93 -49.56 -17.39
C MET A 855 -44.31 -50.88 -16.91
N LEU A 856 -43.39 -50.86 -15.95
CA LEU A 856 -42.92 -52.09 -15.28
C LEU A 856 -44.06 -52.78 -14.51
N PHE A 857 -44.89 -52.02 -13.80
CA PHE A 857 -46.04 -52.56 -13.06
C PHE A 857 -47.13 -53.15 -13.99
N LYS A 858 -47.20 -52.75 -15.27
CA LYS A 858 -48.07 -53.39 -16.26
C LYS A 858 -47.53 -54.74 -16.76
N ASN A 859 -46.25 -55.04 -16.59
CA ASN A 859 -45.70 -56.36 -16.87
C ASN A 859 -46.07 -57.33 -15.73
N ALA A 860 -46.90 -58.33 -16.02
CA ALA A 860 -47.37 -59.30 -15.03
C ALA A 860 -46.23 -60.03 -14.30
N ASP A 861 -45.13 -60.35 -14.98
CA ASP A 861 -44.02 -61.10 -14.38
C ASP A 861 -43.17 -60.26 -13.42
N TYR A 862 -43.07 -58.95 -13.64
CA TYR A 862 -42.43 -58.05 -12.68
C TYR A 862 -43.39 -57.67 -11.53
N TRP A 863 -44.65 -57.38 -11.83
CA TRP A 863 -45.66 -57.06 -10.83
C TRP A 863 -45.87 -58.19 -9.82
N LEU A 864 -46.03 -59.44 -10.29
CA LEU A 864 -46.18 -60.61 -9.40
C LEU A 864 -44.94 -60.85 -8.52
N LYS A 865 -43.72 -60.63 -9.04
CA LYS A 865 -42.48 -60.71 -8.23
C LYS A 865 -42.45 -59.63 -7.16
N MET A 866 -42.69 -58.38 -7.53
CA MET A 866 -42.71 -57.24 -6.60
C MET A 866 -43.84 -57.35 -5.55
N LEU A 867 -44.95 -58.03 -5.87
CA LEU A 867 -46.05 -58.32 -4.96
C LEU A 867 -45.67 -59.44 -3.95
N ARG A 868 -45.05 -60.53 -4.42
CA ARG A 868 -44.50 -61.59 -3.55
C ARG A 868 -43.42 -61.04 -2.61
N ASP A 869 -42.52 -60.23 -3.15
CA ASP A 869 -41.36 -59.71 -2.43
C ASP A 869 -41.71 -58.53 -1.47
N GLY A 870 -43.01 -58.22 -1.31
CA GLY A 870 -43.52 -57.23 -0.35
C GLY A 870 -43.22 -55.77 -0.70
N ILE A 871 -42.74 -55.52 -1.92
CA ILE A 871 -42.38 -54.21 -2.45
C ILE A 871 -43.67 -53.42 -2.77
N ILE A 872 -44.63 -54.08 -3.43
CA ILE A 872 -45.96 -53.54 -3.70
C ILE A 872 -46.87 -53.77 -2.50
N LYS A 873 -47.59 -52.72 -2.10
CA LYS A 873 -48.52 -52.66 -0.98
C LYS A 873 -49.89 -52.18 -1.43
N GLU A 874 -50.88 -52.29 -0.55
CA GLU A 874 -52.29 -51.90 -0.78
C GLU A 874 -53.02 -52.68 -1.91
N VAL A 875 -52.44 -53.78 -2.39
CA VAL A 875 -53.15 -54.80 -3.19
C VAL A 875 -53.71 -55.86 -2.24
N GLU A 876 -55.00 -56.16 -2.35
CA GLU A 876 -55.63 -57.27 -1.64
C GLU A 876 -55.16 -58.61 -2.23
N GLN A 877 -54.34 -59.34 -1.48
CA GLN A 877 -53.69 -60.58 -1.94
C GLN A 877 -54.60 -61.83 -1.90
N LEU A 878 -55.92 -61.65 -2.05
CA LEU A 878 -56.83 -62.77 -2.29
C LEU A 878 -56.59 -63.33 -3.70
N PRO A 879 -56.56 -64.66 -3.91
CA PRO A 879 -56.26 -65.23 -5.22
C PRO A 879 -57.25 -64.76 -6.30
N GLU A 880 -58.54 -64.71 -5.99
CA GLU A 880 -59.57 -64.11 -6.86
C GLU A 880 -59.22 -62.68 -7.29
N GLN A 881 -58.79 -61.81 -6.37
CA GLN A 881 -58.52 -60.41 -6.71
C GLN A 881 -57.25 -60.25 -7.54
N ILE A 882 -56.21 -61.07 -7.27
CA ILE A 882 -55.00 -61.13 -8.11
C ILE A 882 -55.33 -61.66 -9.52
N GLY A 883 -56.09 -62.74 -9.63
CA GLY A 883 -56.51 -63.30 -10.92
C GLY A 883 -57.36 -62.33 -11.73
N LYS A 884 -58.26 -61.60 -11.06
CA LYS A 884 -59.03 -60.50 -11.67
C LYS A 884 -58.13 -59.41 -12.24
N LEU A 885 -57.14 -58.93 -11.47
CA LEU A 885 -56.19 -57.92 -11.94
C LEU A 885 -55.35 -58.42 -13.13
N LEU A 886 -54.90 -59.69 -13.10
CA LEU A 886 -54.17 -60.30 -14.21
C LEU A 886 -55.02 -60.39 -15.49
N SER A 887 -56.32 -60.63 -15.39
CA SER A 887 -57.22 -60.68 -16.55
C SER A 887 -57.67 -59.30 -17.04
N GLU A 888 -58.05 -58.39 -16.14
CA GLU A 888 -58.63 -57.08 -16.50
C GLU A 888 -57.56 -56.02 -16.80
N VAL A 889 -56.46 -56.00 -16.03
CA VAL A 889 -55.44 -54.95 -16.09
C VAL A 889 -54.21 -55.38 -16.89
N HIS A 890 -53.74 -56.62 -16.71
CA HIS A 890 -52.59 -57.16 -17.47
C HIS A 890 -52.98 -57.87 -18.77
N GLN A 891 -54.26 -58.24 -18.94
CA GLN A 891 -54.82 -58.82 -20.17
C GLN A 891 -54.11 -60.11 -20.62
N ILE A 892 -53.61 -60.93 -19.68
CA ILE A 892 -52.97 -62.22 -19.96
C ILE A 892 -53.98 -63.37 -19.97
N SER A 893 -53.66 -64.47 -20.66
CA SER A 893 -54.60 -65.59 -20.84
C SER A 893 -54.82 -66.39 -19.56
N ALA A 894 -55.92 -67.15 -19.47
CA ALA A 894 -56.19 -68.07 -18.36
C ALA A 894 -55.04 -69.08 -18.12
N ALA A 895 -54.39 -69.57 -19.18
CA ALA A 895 -53.23 -70.45 -19.05
C ALA A 895 -52.02 -69.72 -18.47
N ASP A 896 -51.76 -68.48 -18.90
CA ASP A 896 -50.70 -67.63 -18.35
C ASP A 896 -50.95 -67.26 -16.88
N ILE A 897 -52.20 -66.97 -16.50
CA ILE A 897 -52.60 -66.70 -15.11
C ILE A 897 -52.25 -67.91 -14.23
N ALA A 898 -52.60 -69.11 -14.67
CA ALA A 898 -52.29 -70.33 -13.92
C ALA A 898 -50.78 -70.62 -13.84
N SER A 899 -50.03 -70.47 -14.94
CA SER A 899 -48.58 -70.66 -14.95
C SER A 899 -47.88 -69.64 -14.07
N LYS A 900 -48.17 -68.35 -14.24
CA LYS A 900 -47.49 -67.26 -13.53
C LYS A 900 -47.84 -67.22 -12.05
N THR A 901 -49.07 -67.52 -11.65
CA THR A 901 -49.40 -67.65 -10.21
C THR A 901 -48.74 -68.87 -9.57
N LYS A 902 -48.62 -70.01 -10.28
CA LYS A 902 -47.88 -71.18 -9.81
C LYS A 902 -46.36 -70.94 -9.72
N GLU A 903 -45.77 -70.31 -10.73
CA GLU A 903 -44.32 -70.15 -10.90
C GLU A 903 -43.75 -68.94 -10.14
N ILE A 904 -44.53 -67.88 -9.96
CA ILE A 904 -44.06 -66.63 -9.35
C ILE A 904 -44.60 -66.46 -7.93
N LEU A 905 -45.89 -66.71 -7.68
CA LEU A 905 -46.49 -66.60 -6.35
C LEU A 905 -46.50 -67.94 -5.56
N GLU A 906 -45.97 -69.01 -6.15
CA GLU A 906 -45.92 -70.35 -5.54
C GLU A 906 -47.30 -70.91 -5.13
N TYR A 907 -48.36 -70.48 -5.84
CA TYR A 907 -49.75 -70.83 -5.51
C TYR A 907 -50.05 -72.32 -5.65
N GLY A 908 -50.73 -72.89 -4.64
CA GLY A 908 -51.30 -74.23 -4.69
C GLY A 908 -52.55 -74.32 -5.58
N PRO A 909 -53.03 -75.55 -5.89
CA PRO A 909 -54.16 -75.76 -6.82
C PRO A 909 -55.42 -74.94 -6.49
N GLU A 910 -55.75 -74.79 -5.20
CA GLU A 910 -56.90 -73.98 -4.75
C GLU A 910 -56.71 -72.48 -5.00
N GLN A 911 -55.51 -71.95 -4.78
CA GLN A 911 -55.19 -70.55 -5.04
C GLN A 911 -55.12 -70.26 -6.55
N ILE A 912 -54.53 -71.15 -7.34
CA ILE A 912 -54.57 -71.08 -8.82
C ILE A 912 -56.03 -71.04 -9.29
N SER A 913 -56.89 -71.90 -8.75
CA SER A 913 -58.30 -71.96 -9.13
C SER A 913 -59.09 -70.74 -8.67
N GLY A 914 -58.77 -70.18 -7.50
CA GLY A 914 -59.29 -68.89 -7.04
C GLY A 914 -58.90 -67.76 -8.00
N ALA A 915 -57.65 -67.72 -8.47
CA ALA A 915 -57.22 -66.75 -9.48
C ALA A 915 -57.97 -66.93 -10.81
N LEU A 916 -58.15 -68.16 -11.29
CA LEU A 916 -58.91 -68.43 -12.53
C LEU A 916 -60.40 -68.07 -12.39
N LYS A 917 -61.00 -68.31 -11.22
CA LYS A 917 -62.35 -67.82 -10.87
C LYS A 917 -62.44 -66.30 -10.89
N GLY A 918 -61.44 -65.62 -10.31
CA GLY A 918 -61.35 -64.15 -10.31
C GLY A 918 -61.18 -63.55 -11.70
N ALA A 919 -60.47 -64.25 -12.59
CA ALA A 919 -60.35 -63.95 -14.01
C ALA A 919 -61.63 -64.27 -14.83
N GLY A 920 -62.70 -64.75 -14.20
CA GLY A 920 -63.97 -65.07 -14.87
C GLY A 920 -63.96 -66.35 -15.71
N VAL A 921 -62.96 -67.22 -15.55
CA VAL A 921 -62.84 -68.47 -16.31
C VAL A 921 -63.90 -69.47 -15.88
N ASN A 922 -64.53 -70.15 -16.83
CA ASN A 922 -65.56 -71.15 -16.55
C ASN A 922 -64.95 -72.37 -15.82
N PRO A 923 -65.59 -72.93 -14.77
CA PRO A 923 -65.12 -74.13 -14.09
C PRO A 923 -64.76 -75.32 -15.00
N ASN A 924 -65.47 -75.50 -16.12
CA ASN A 924 -65.17 -76.56 -17.09
C ASN A 924 -63.82 -76.32 -17.80
N ASP A 925 -63.49 -75.07 -18.11
CA ASP A 925 -62.26 -74.68 -18.82
C ASP A 925 -61.02 -74.67 -17.90
N ILE A 926 -61.23 -74.64 -16.58
CA ILE A 926 -60.16 -74.73 -15.58
C ILE A 926 -59.60 -76.15 -15.48
N VAL A 927 -60.42 -77.18 -15.70
CA VAL A 927 -60.00 -78.61 -15.64
C VAL A 927 -58.78 -78.91 -16.53
N PRO A 928 -58.78 -78.64 -17.86
CA PRO A 928 -57.61 -78.90 -18.70
C PRO A 928 -56.40 -78.03 -18.34
N ILE A 929 -56.61 -76.80 -17.88
CA ILE A 929 -55.52 -75.91 -17.43
C ILE A 929 -54.79 -76.54 -16.24
N LEU A 930 -55.50 -77.03 -15.23
CA LEU A 930 -54.90 -77.68 -14.05
C LEU A 930 -54.27 -79.05 -14.38
N GLN A 931 -54.85 -79.81 -15.31
CA GLN A 931 -54.28 -81.08 -15.79
C GLN A 931 -52.89 -80.88 -16.42
N ASN A 932 -52.70 -79.82 -17.21
CA ASN A 932 -51.40 -79.47 -17.80
C ASN A 932 -50.30 -79.19 -16.75
N PHE A 933 -50.66 -78.91 -15.50
CA PHE A 933 -49.71 -78.73 -14.39
C PHE A 933 -49.38 -80.01 -13.61
N ASN A 934 -49.77 -81.18 -14.11
CA ASN A 934 -49.66 -82.51 -13.49
C ASN A 934 -50.38 -82.62 -12.12
N ILE A 935 -51.45 -81.86 -11.93
CA ILE A 935 -52.27 -81.93 -10.71
C ILE A 935 -53.22 -83.14 -10.83
N PRO A 936 -53.27 -84.07 -9.85
CA PRO A 936 -54.14 -85.24 -9.92
C PRO A 936 -55.62 -84.87 -10.05
N VAL A 937 -56.39 -85.64 -10.83
CA VAL A 937 -57.81 -85.37 -11.11
C VAL A 937 -58.66 -85.29 -9.83
N GLU A 938 -58.35 -86.13 -8.83
CA GLU A 938 -58.98 -86.10 -7.49
C GLU A 938 -58.76 -84.75 -6.78
N VAL A 939 -57.54 -84.21 -6.87
CA VAL A 939 -57.19 -82.90 -6.31
C VAL A 939 -57.93 -81.79 -7.08
N ILE A 940 -57.94 -81.83 -8.41
CA ILE A 940 -58.69 -80.88 -9.25
C ILE A 940 -60.19 -80.87 -8.87
N GLN A 941 -60.80 -82.04 -8.70
CA GLN A 941 -62.22 -82.15 -8.32
C GLN A 941 -62.48 -81.60 -6.91
N SER A 942 -61.61 -81.88 -5.93
CA SER A 942 -61.73 -81.32 -4.58
C SER A 942 -61.56 -79.79 -4.58
N THR A 943 -60.56 -79.29 -5.30
CA THR A 943 -60.27 -77.86 -5.48
C THR A 943 -61.43 -77.11 -6.13
N LEU A 944 -61.95 -77.58 -7.27
CA LEU A 944 -63.06 -76.91 -7.96
C LEU A 944 -64.33 -76.90 -7.10
N LYS A 945 -64.59 -77.98 -6.35
CA LYS A 945 -65.71 -78.04 -5.39
C LYS A 945 -65.56 -77.02 -4.25
N ASN A 946 -64.35 -76.80 -3.75
CA ASN A 946 -64.08 -75.84 -2.68
C ASN A 946 -64.16 -74.38 -3.18
N VAL A 947 -63.64 -74.10 -4.38
CA VAL A 947 -63.56 -72.75 -4.96
C VAL A 947 -64.89 -72.31 -5.61
N PHE A 948 -65.64 -73.24 -6.22
CA PHE A 948 -66.93 -73.00 -6.90
C PHE A 948 -68.10 -73.74 -6.21
N ALA A 949 -68.20 -73.58 -4.89
CA ALA A 949 -69.27 -74.18 -4.09
C ALA A 949 -70.68 -73.77 -4.61
N GLY A 950 -71.37 -74.72 -5.25
CA GLY A 950 -72.71 -74.54 -5.84
C GLY A 950 -72.81 -74.81 -7.35
N THR A 951 -71.69 -75.00 -8.05
CA THR A 951 -71.67 -75.25 -9.50
C THR A 951 -71.42 -76.73 -9.80
N HIS A 952 -72.13 -77.29 -10.80
CA HIS A 952 -71.84 -78.62 -11.34
C HIS A 952 -70.83 -78.54 -12.49
N VAL A 953 -69.91 -79.50 -12.58
CA VAL A 953 -68.78 -79.55 -13.53
C VAL A 953 -68.66 -80.98 -14.06
N ASP A 954 -68.83 -81.16 -15.37
CA ASP A 954 -68.88 -82.49 -16.00
C ASP A 954 -67.52 -82.91 -16.57
N THR A 955 -66.78 -83.75 -15.83
CA THR A 955 -65.50 -84.31 -16.30
C THR A 955 -65.70 -85.62 -17.06
N SER A 956 -65.85 -85.55 -18.38
CA SER A 956 -65.86 -86.75 -19.24
C SER A 956 -64.47 -87.39 -19.33
N CYS A 957 -64.39 -88.72 -19.24
CA CYS A 957 -63.13 -89.47 -19.21
C CYS A 957 -63.18 -90.66 -20.17
N CYS A 958 -62.30 -90.67 -21.16
CA CYS A 958 -62.27 -91.66 -22.25
C CYS A 958 -61.35 -92.85 -21.94
N HIS A 959 -61.68 -94.01 -22.49
CA HIS A 959 -60.89 -95.24 -22.42
C HIS A 959 -60.85 -95.90 -23.81
N ILE A 960 -59.79 -96.67 -24.07
CA ILE A 960 -59.44 -97.22 -25.39
C ILE A 960 -59.47 -98.76 -25.30
N ASP A 961 -59.97 -99.42 -26.35
CA ASP A 961 -59.70 -100.83 -26.61
C ASP A 961 -59.76 -101.17 -28.12
N THR A 962 -59.22 -102.32 -28.52
CA THR A 962 -59.06 -102.73 -29.96
C THR A 962 -59.40 -104.23 -30.20
N PRO A 963 -59.59 -104.69 -31.46
CA PRO A 963 -60.54 -105.79 -31.79
C PRO A 963 -59.84 -107.16 -32.07
N PRO A 964 -60.53 -108.29 -32.43
CA PRO A 964 -61.07 -108.50 -33.80
C PRO A 964 -62.31 -109.46 -34.00
N GLY A 965 -63.35 -108.97 -34.71
CA GLY A 965 -64.25 -109.73 -35.62
C GLY A 965 -65.33 -110.70 -35.06
N PRO A 966 -66.17 -111.33 -35.92
CA PRO A 966 -66.41 -111.07 -37.36
C PRO A 966 -67.90 -111.09 -37.85
N HIS A 967 -68.18 -110.36 -38.95
CA HIS A 967 -69.24 -110.49 -39.99
C HIS A 967 -70.77 -110.59 -39.67
N VAL A 968 -71.58 -109.74 -40.35
CA VAL A 968 -72.65 -110.08 -41.36
C VAL A 968 -73.60 -108.88 -41.54
N ASP A 969 -73.82 -108.44 -42.79
CA ASP A 969 -74.76 -107.36 -43.19
C ASP A 969 -76.07 -107.90 -43.79
N ILE A 970 -77.17 -107.10 -43.76
CA ILE A 970 -78.18 -106.93 -44.85
C ILE A 970 -79.21 -105.83 -44.50
N PRO A 971 -79.82 -105.10 -45.47
CA PRO A 971 -80.14 -103.67 -45.26
C PRO A 971 -81.55 -103.18 -45.69
N GLU A 972 -81.85 -101.92 -45.36
CA GLU A 972 -82.77 -100.96 -46.01
C GLU A 972 -82.37 -99.54 -45.54
N SER A 973 -82.41 -98.42 -46.29
CA SER A 973 -82.75 -98.16 -47.70
C SER A 973 -81.91 -96.96 -48.24
N HIS A 974 -81.92 -96.69 -49.55
CA HIS A 974 -81.04 -95.72 -50.24
C HIS A 974 -81.81 -94.82 -51.23
N GLN A 975 -81.32 -93.61 -51.51
CA GLN A 975 -81.79 -92.76 -52.62
C GLN A 975 -80.74 -91.71 -53.06
N ASP A 976 -80.56 -91.53 -54.37
CA ASP A 976 -79.52 -90.67 -54.98
C ASP A 976 -80.07 -89.49 -55.83
N ILE A 977 -79.32 -88.37 -55.81
CA ILE A 977 -78.89 -87.44 -56.89
C ILE A 977 -79.70 -87.50 -58.22
N PRO A 978 -80.32 -86.38 -58.69
CA PRO A 978 -79.68 -85.37 -59.57
C PRO A 978 -80.25 -83.91 -59.46
N GLU A 979 -79.93 -82.91 -60.30
CA GLU A 979 -78.66 -82.28 -60.76
C GLU A 979 -78.99 -80.90 -61.43
N VAL A 980 -78.12 -79.88 -61.31
CA VAL A 980 -77.95 -78.58 -62.07
C VAL A 980 -79.12 -77.75 -62.72
N HIS A 981 -79.11 -76.39 -62.55
CA HIS A 981 -78.87 -75.36 -63.62
C HIS A 981 -79.45 -73.91 -63.42
N LEU A 982 -78.54 -72.92 -63.53
CA LEU A 982 -78.56 -71.53 -64.07
C LEU A 982 -79.72 -70.49 -63.92
N ASP A 983 -79.30 -69.31 -63.40
CA ASP A 983 -79.45 -67.92 -63.90
C ASP A 983 -80.79 -67.19 -64.17
N LYS A 984 -80.92 -66.00 -63.53
CA LYS A 984 -80.82 -64.73 -64.28
C LYS A 984 -80.44 -63.47 -63.46
N ASN A 985 -79.43 -62.77 -64.00
CA ASN A 985 -78.82 -61.47 -63.65
C ASN A 985 -79.81 -60.27 -63.49
N THR A 986 -79.47 -59.18 -62.78
CA THR A 986 -78.49 -58.14 -63.20
C THR A 986 -77.33 -57.80 -62.25
N HIS A 987 -76.20 -57.46 -62.87
CA HIS A 987 -74.86 -57.06 -62.38
C HIS A 987 -74.72 -55.50 -62.25
N ILE A 988 -73.64 -54.89 -61.75
CA ILE A 988 -72.31 -54.65 -62.40
C ILE A 988 -71.21 -54.40 -61.31
N ASP A 989 -70.23 -55.31 -61.19
CA ASP A 989 -68.79 -55.16 -61.50
C ASP A 989 -68.07 -53.81 -61.26
N ILE A 990 -66.84 -53.66 -60.74
CA ILE A 990 -65.80 -54.48 -60.05
C ILE A 990 -64.99 -53.46 -59.16
N SER A 991 -63.94 -53.68 -58.35
CA SER A 991 -62.95 -54.73 -57.95
C SER A 991 -62.34 -54.27 -56.60
N GLY A 992 -61.39 -54.91 -55.87
CA GLY A 992 -60.49 -56.05 -56.10
C GLY A 992 -59.04 -55.59 -56.39
N GLN A 993 -57.97 -55.98 -55.67
CA GLN A 993 -57.82 -56.85 -54.49
C GLN A 993 -56.58 -56.45 -53.67
N HIS A 994 -56.44 -56.97 -52.44
CA HIS A 994 -55.14 -57.40 -51.89
C HIS A 994 -55.33 -58.77 -51.21
N ILE A 995 -54.28 -59.60 -51.19
CA ILE A 995 -54.26 -60.92 -50.54
C ILE A 995 -52.87 -61.10 -49.89
N ASP A 996 -52.86 -61.57 -48.63
CA ASP A 996 -51.65 -61.87 -47.86
C ASP A 996 -50.93 -63.15 -48.32
N THR A 997 -49.63 -63.26 -48.01
CA THR A 997 -49.03 -64.32 -47.15
C THR A 997 -47.49 -64.35 -47.29
N GLY A 998 -46.75 -64.82 -46.27
CA GLY A 998 -45.36 -65.28 -46.47
C GLY A 998 -44.32 -64.97 -45.37
N SER A 999 -44.38 -65.72 -44.26
CA SER A 999 -43.29 -66.06 -43.33
C SER A 999 -41.81 -65.73 -43.68
N GLY A 1000 -41.03 -65.25 -42.71
CA GLY A 1000 -39.55 -65.29 -42.74
C GLY A 1000 -38.87 -64.65 -41.52
N ARG A 1001 -37.65 -65.07 -41.16
CA ARG A 1001 -36.89 -64.58 -39.98
C ARG A 1001 -35.43 -64.23 -40.34
N LEU A 1002 -34.91 -63.19 -39.67
CA LEU A 1002 -33.50 -62.90 -39.32
C LEU A 1002 -32.51 -62.25 -40.33
N HIS A 1003 -31.49 -61.65 -39.70
CA HIS A 1003 -30.19 -61.13 -40.19
C HIS A 1003 -30.15 -59.71 -40.79
N ILE A 1004 -28.94 -59.11 -40.74
CA ILE A 1004 -28.58 -57.72 -41.09
C ILE A 1004 -27.29 -57.77 -41.92
N ASP A 1005 -27.18 -57.03 -43.04
CA ASP A 1005 -26.00 -56.17 -43.31
C ASP A 1005 -26.11 -55.18 -44.51
N LYS A 1006 -25.82 -53.92 -44.19
CA LYS A 1006 -25.08 -52.84 -44.91
C LYS A 1006 -25.00 -52.67 -46.46
N ILE A 1007 -25.50 -51.49 -46.92
CA ILE A 1007 -25.07 -50.57 -48.04
C ILE A 1007 -25.02 -51.14 -49.49
N ILE A 1008 -25.36 -50.47 -50.62
CA ILE A 1008 -24.95 -49.15 -51.20
C ILE A 1008 -26.01 -48.61 -52.22
N THR A 1009 -26.50 -47.36 -52.04
CA THR A 1009 -26.63 -46.21 -53.01
C THR A 1009 -27.28 -46.39 -54.43
N PRO A 1010 -27.86 -45.36 -55.10
CA PRO A 1010 -28.81 -44.29 -54.71
C PRO A 1010 -30.08 -44.24 -55.61
N HIS A 1011 -30.94 -43.23 -55.44
CA HIS A 1011 -31.48 -42.47 -56.58
C HIS A 1011 -31.76 -41.00 -56.18
N VAL A 1012 -31.83 -40.12 -57.19
CA VAL A 1012 -32.17 -38.69 -57.06
C VAL A 1012 -33.41 -38.46 -57.88
N ASP A 1013 -34.33 -37.63 -57.39
CA ASP A 1013 -35.30 -36.96 -58.26
C ASP A 1013 -35.31 -35.45 -57.99
N LYS A 1014 -35.49 -34.69 -59.07
CA LYS A 1014 -35.68 -33.24 -59.03
C LYS A 1014 -37.17 -32.92 -58.88
N ASN A 1015 -37.48 -31.77 -58.29
CA ASN A 1015 -38.21 -30.78 -59.09
C ASN A 1015 -37.97 -29.34 -58.60
N GLU A 1016 -38.30 -28.38 -59.46
CA GLU A 1016 -37.74 -27.04 -59.45
C GLU A 1016 -38.76 -25.98 -59.02
N HIS A 1017 -38.28 -24.86 -58.49
CA HIS A 1017 -38.81 -23.54 -58.88
C HIS A 1017 -37.68 -22.50 -58.79
N THR A 1018 -37.84 -21.44 -59.60
CA THR A 1018 -36.87 -20.36 -59.82
C THR A 1018 -37.20 -19.17 -58.86
N ASP A 1019 -36.45 -18.06 -58.76
CA ASP A 1019 -35.76 -17.34 -59.84
C ASP A 1019 -34.69 -16.31 -59.41
N THR A 1020 -33.86 -15.90 -60.38
CA THR A 1020 -33.09 -14.63 -60.52
C THR A 1020 -32.30 -14.10 -59.27
N ILE A 1021 -30.97 -14.21 -59.15
CA ILE A 1021 -29.89 -13.43 -59.83
C ILE A 1021 -29.97 -11.91 -59.46
N ILE A 1022 -28.93 -11.22 -58.95
CA ILE A 1022 -27.70 -10.76 -59.62
C ILE A 1022 -26.49 -10.73 -58.66
N THR A 1023 -25.33 -11.15 -59.17
CA THR A 1023 -23.97 -10.81 -58.67
C THR A 1023 -23.12 -10.22 -59.81
N PRO A 1024 -22.10 -9.40 -59.50
CA PRO A 1024 -20.71 -9.82 -59.78
C PRO A 1024 -19.82 -9.72 -58.52
N ARG A 1025 -19.02 -10.74 -58.17
CA ARG A 1025 -17.60 -10.99 -58.57
C ARG A 1025 -16.60 -9.92 -58.07
N VAL A 1026 -15.38 -10.23 -57.62
CA VAL A 1026 -14.37 -11.24 -58.05
C VAL A 1026 -13.65 -11.82 -56.81
N SER A 1027 -13.77 -13.12 -56.48
CA SER A 1027 -12.82 -14.25 -56.74
C SER A 1027 -11.50 -14.27 -55.95
N ASN A 1028 -11.22 -15.40 -55.27
CA ASN A 1028 -10.04 -16.31 -55.40
C ASN A 1028 -10.05 -17.29 -54.20
N THR A 1029 -10.38 -18.59 -54.31
CA THR A 1029 -9.53 -19.73 -54.76
C THR A 1029 -8.21 -19.87 -53.96
N THR A 1030 -7.78 -21.04 -53.45
CA THR A 1030 -8.00 -22.43 -53.94
C THR A 1030 -8.15 -23.46 -52.75
N PRO A 1031 -7.74 -24.77 -52.76
CA PRO A 1031 -8.63 -25.85 -52.29
C PRO A 1031 -8.22 -26.59 -50.99
N HIS A 1032 -9.06 -27.55 -50.58
CA HIS A 1032 -8.80 -28.57 -49.54
C HIS A 1032 -8.56 -29.96 -50.13
N ILE A 1033 -7.78 -30.82 -49.44
CA ILE A 1033 -7.61 -32.26 -49.70
C ILE A 1033 -7.43 -32.98 -48.36
N ASP A 1034 -8.16 -34.08 -48.14
CA ASP A 1034 -8.00 -34.97 -46.98
C ASP A 1034 -7.00 -36.11 -47.24
N ASN A 1035 -6.24 -36.52 -46.22
CA ASN A 1035 -6.19 -37.91 -45.67
C ASN A 1035 -5.10 -38.07 -44.57
N VAL A 1036 -5.14 -39.22 -43.89
CA VAL A 1036 -4.36 -39.52 -42.66
C VAL A 1036 -3.24 -40.60 -42.91
N PRO A 1037 -2.51 -41.19 -41.93
CA PRO A 1037 -1.03 -41.29 -41.95
C PRO A 1037 -0.54 -42.75 -42.17
N PRO A 1038 0.66 -43.23 -41.73
CA PRO A 1038 1.91 -42.64 -41.17
C PRO A 1038 3.14 -43.14 -42.01
N PRO A 1039 4.37 -43.48 -41.51
CA PRO A 1039 5.10 -43.21 -40.24
C PRO A 1039 6.61 -42.79 -40.37
N HIS A 1040 7.27 -42.58 -39.22
CA HIS A 1040 8.74 -42.56 -38.95
C HIS A 1040 9.62 -41.35 -39.35
N GLY A 1041 10.66 -41.09 -38.54
CA GLY A 1041 12.01 -40.77 -39.06
C GLY A 1041 12.72 -39.52 -38.53
N ASP A 1042 13.34 -39.58 -37.35
CA ASP A 1042 14.30 -38.55 -36.89
C ASP A 1042 15.67 -38.70 -37.57
N THR A 1043 16.10 -37.72 -38.38
CA THR A 1043 17.51 -37.59 -38.81
C THR A 1043 17.94 -36.14 -39.06
N LYS A 1044 18.67 -35.56 -38.09
CA LYS A 1044 19.80 -34.59 -38.22
C LYS A 1044 19.58 -33.31 -39.07
N THR A 1045 20.06 -32.12 -38.70
CA THR A 1045 21.02 -31.70 -37.66
C THR A 1045 20.71 -30.24 -37.32
N HIS A 1046 20.75 -29.84 -36.05
CA HIS A 1046 20.88 -28.41 -35.74
C HIS A 1046 22.34 -27.97 -35.95
N VAL A 1047 22.52 -26.73 -36.41
CA VAL A 1047 23.82 -26.05 -36.48
C VAL A 1047 23.68 -24.78 -35.67
N ASP A 1048 24.30 -24.75 -34.50
CA ASP A 1048 24.40 -23.53 -33.71
C ASP A 1048 25.43 -22.58 -34.34
N THR A 1049 24.99 -21.41 -34.76
CA THR A 1049 25.87 -20.27 -35.05
C THR A 1049 25.49 -19.10 -34.16
N GLY A 1050 26.17 -18.97 -33.03
CA GLY A 1050 26.14 -17.72 -32.24
C GLY A 1050 26.93 -16.60 -32.95
N GLY A 1051 26.54 -15.36 -32.70
CA GLY A 1051 27.19 -14.18 -33.28
C GLY A 1051 26.22 -13.00 -33.39
N GLY A 1052 26.08 -12.24 -32.30
CA GLY A 1052 25.12 -11.15 -32.12
C GLY A 1052 24.92 -10.89 -30.64
#